data_AF-W3VR47-F1
#
_entry.id   AF-W3VR47-F1
#
_cell.length_a   1.000
_cell.length_b   1.000
_cell.length_c   1.000
_cell.angle_alpha   90.00
_cell.angle_beta   90.00
_cell.angle_gamma   90.00
#
_symmetry.space_group_name_H-M   'P 1'
#
loop_
_entity.id
_entity.type
_entity.pdbx_description
1 polymer ?
#
loop_
_entity_poly.entity_id
_entity_poly.type
_entity_poly.pdbx_seq_one_letter_code
_entity_poly.pdbx_strand_id
1 'polypeptide(L)'
;MSLQFDEAELLKAYNLDSLEPSQWHTTEAEADAKGAASSMGVADEPDPLGLRSSMATFRGLPKDVKTQTSLSSKAFDAKVFLSTVHPDATFADLSHGILHLKNSIDQRSEALKVLVEDNFDRFVAVKATTDGVFREMRDTESGPLQPQADYGVASLNTILANASAKADQVFMPVLENNLKTIKLRSTLGVFERSKFFFNLPGSLSESVESGRYDMALRDYKKGKYLLDSRPGQLLAVGSAKPPESAGGARGDVQQKRVFAKVWDAVEATMKDMQSRLTAQLREPRRSVDEQERTIEILLELDPTDDPVSIYLEAQHQHLRSVMRNTFDAGVSRIEATRAAQRPSSSVAERDRARDLQKSMRLTGQLDASFDKCTGADEWRAIRDLVKALSDTMLGGLPSFWRVAKNHAEGKFIKTKARAGAGAGGDKVSAQNKAWAVEALEAYISLVSHLFSLTDVSILMRQPLPPVAAWVPAGTSSATAAHFLRETLAHIVDACNDLAALGIASATTLRALLTNARFCFVQVVCVLWQEDAKIFHLLEDWTLNPDEQATTLHLRAIAAFHKSNARQAFHLAGGRSASTPVSALEARGKNRAAEQPVASEFTTRIKGAFLDALYAFLDGMVQLAFSEYSPLEPRTALSVQAVPGQPGSSVDVRDLDTRVLLSVTNLAHLTRSVIPGLVKQFSDAYAVKMDDDLATLAEVAVQLDAILFNDYVQRKSGALSHIISRGILESGIDWASIPKPSGVHAFIYEALLSLVEVHAHVRSIAKPLVTRTITTLVDDLTATTLDAFQRIASFGMGGMLQATLEIEFLHQTLAAYISPQAEQRLKDVYETISHNYVRTSRDKDTLNAELERVKQILVHTRKSTALEFLCFRKNRVAPPKDKASDQ
;
A
#
# COMPACT_ATOMS: atom_id res chain seq x y z
N MET A 1 29.69 156.91 -15.62
CA MET A 1 30.82 155.97 -15.49
C MET A 1 30.23 154.60 -15.20
N SER A 2 29.96 153.78 -16.21
CA SER A 2 30.92 152.80 -16.72
C SER A 2 31.69 152.15 -15.57
N LEU A 3 30.99 151.28 -14.83
CA LEU A 3 31.59 150.40 -13.84
C LEU A 3 32.56 149.49 -14.58
N GLN A 4 33.85 149.70 -14.31
CA GLN A 4 34.96 148.91 -14.84
C GLN A 4 34.83 147.50 -14.27
N PHE A 5 34.42 146.54 -15.10
CA PHE A 5 34.47 145.14 -14.72
C PHE A 5 35.80 144.57 -15.20
N ASP A 6 36.47 143.81 -14.33
CA ASP A 6 37.70 143.10 -14.67
C ASP A 6 37.31 141.93 -15.59
N GLU A 7 37.39 142.19 -16.90
CA GLU A 7 36.89 141.31 -17.96
C GLU A 7 37.48 139.89 -17.88
N ALA A 8 38.64 139.73 -17.26
CA ALA A 8 39.28 138.44 -17.03
C ALA A 8 38.54 137.56 -16.01
N GLU A 9 37.96 138.13 -14.94
CA GLU A 9 37.18 137.36 -13.96
C GLU A 9 35.87 136.86 -14.56
N LEU A 10 35.25 137.67 -15.42
CA LEU A 10 33.97 137.32 -16.05
C LEU A 10 34.15 136.20 -17.08
N LEU A 11 35.19 136.27 -17.91
CA LEU A 11 35.54 135.19 -18.84
C LEU A 11 35.87 133.88 -18.11
N LYS A 12 36.51 133.96 -16.94
CA LYS A 12 36.85 132.77 -16.13
C LYS A 12 35.66 132.23 -15.34
N ALA A 13 34.76 133.08 -14.85
CA ALA A 13 33.58 132.65 -14.11
C ALA A 13 32.58 131.91 -15.02
N TYR A 14 32.45 132.32 -16.28
CA TYR A 14 31.58 131.68 -17.25
C TYR A 14 32.31 130.71 -18.19
N ASN A 15 33.62 130.51 -18.01
CA ASN A 15 34.47 129.65 -18.84
C ASN A 15 34.29 129.88 -20.35
N LEU A 16 34.29 131.16 -20.76
CA LEU A 16 34.19 131.55 -22.17
C LEU A 16 35.57 132.02 -22.66
N ASP A 17 35.98 131.60 -23.86
CA ASP A 17 37.29 131.95 -24.41
C ASP A 17 37.35 133.34 -25.06
N SER A 18 36.19 133.91 -25.43
CA SER A 18 36.07 135.23 -26.06
C SER A 18 34.71 135.88 -25.74
N LEU A 19 34.67 137.21 -25.65
CA LEU A 19 33.48 138.00 -25.30
C LEU A 19 32.44 138.10 -26.44
N GLU A 20 32.80 137.83 -27.70
CA GLU A 20 31.87 137.86 -28.84
C GLU A 20 31.90 136.56 -29.69
N PRO A 21 31.37 135.42 -29.20
CA PRO A 21 31.36 134.18 -29.97
C PRO A 21 30.16 134.12 -30.94
N SER A 22 30.44 133.89 -32.22
CA SER A 22 29.46 133.89 -33.32
C SER A 22 28.67 132.58 -33.49
N GLN A 23 28.85 131.60 -32.61
CA GLN A 23 27.97 130.44 -32.46
C GLN A 23 27.96 130.00 -30.99
N TRP A 24 26.79 129.62 -30.48
CA TRP A 24 26.61 129.15 -29.12
C TRP A 24 27.15 127.71 -28.96
N HIS A 25 28.01 127.50 -27.98
CA HIS A 25 28.42 126.17 -27.50
C HIS A 25 28.15 126.08 -26.00
N THR A 26 27.34 125.10 -25.62
CA THR A 26 27.13 124.67 -24.22
C THR A 26 28.01 123.46 -23.95
N THR A 27 29.03 123.61 -23.10
CA THR A 27 29.78 122.47 -22.56
C THR A 27 29.58 122.42 -21.05
N GLU A 28 28.46 121.84 -20.64
CA GLU A 28 28.34 121.20 -19.33
C GLU A 28 29.18 119.92 -19.39
N ALA A 29 30.34 119.94 -18.72
CA ALA A 29 31.04 118.73 -18.33
C ALA A 29 30.99 118.65 -16.81
N GLU A 30 30.07 117.83 -16.29
CA GLU A 30 30.09 117.41 -14.89
C GLU A 30 31.47 116.83 -14.58
N ALA A 31 32.12 117.54 -13.68
CA ALA A 31 33.48 117.30 -13.26
C ALA A 31 33.57 116.05 -12.40
N ASP A 32 34.20 115.01 -12.95
CA ASP A 32 34.97 114.05 -12.18
C ASP A 32 36.21 114.78 -11.61
N ALA A 33 36.01 115.56 -10.55
CA ALA A 33 37.03 116.44 -9.98
C ALA A 33 37.97 115.70 -9.00
N LYS A 34 38.83 114.82 -9.55
CA LYS A 34 40.17 114.59 -9.01
C LYS A 34 41.04 115.81 -9.36
N GLY A 35 41.06 116.83 -8.50
CA GLY A 35 41.86 118.02 -8.77
C GLY A 35 41.79 119.13 -7.72
N ALA A 36 42.15 118.85 -6.47
CA ALA A 36 42.50 119.89 -5.48
C ALA A 36 43.38 119.31 -4.37
N ALA A 37 44.53 118.74 -4.76
CA ALA A 37 45.56 118.31 -3.82
C ALA A 37 46.95 118.56 -4.40
N SER A 38 47.26 119.82 -4.71
CA SER A 38 48.63 120.26 -4.91
C SER A 38 48.74 121.77 -4.68
N SER A 39 49.69 122.15 -3.82
CA SER A 39 50.18 123.49 -3.50
C SER A 39 49.45 124.31 -2.42
N MET A 40 49.60 123.88 -1.16
CA MET A 40 49.94 124.81 -0.07
C MET A 40 50.98 124.10 0.80
N GLY A 41 52.23 124.60 0.76
CA GLY A 41 53.30 124.11 1.62
C GLY A 41 52.92 124.34 3.07
N VAL A 42 52.83 123.27 3.85
CA VAL A 42 52.69 123.37 5.31
C VAL A 42 54.02 123.91 5.83
N ALA A 43 54.04 125.20 6.14
CA ALA A 43 55.03 125.83 6.99
C ALA A 43 55.14 125.04 8.29
N ASP A 44 56.36 124.89 8.84
CA ASP A 44 56.66 124.15 10.06
C ASP A 44 55.68 124.55 11.19
N GLU A 45 54.65 123.72 11.41
CA GLU A 45 53.63 123.95 12.41
C GLU A 45 54.18 123.49 13.76
N PRO A 46 54.19 124.36 14.80
CA PRO A 46 54.70 123.99 16.12
C PRO A 46 53.82 122.89 16.74
N ASP A 47 54.45 121.99 17.49
CA ASP A 47 53.79 120.83 18.10
C ASP A 47 52.56 121.24 18.93
N PRO A 48 51.35 120.70 18.64
CA PRO A 48 50.10 121.07 19.33
C PRO A 48 50.11 120.74 20.82
N LEU A 49 50.96 119.79 21.26
CA LEU A 49 51.14 119.44 22.67
C LEU A 49 52.22 120.29 23.37
N GLY A 50 52.98 121.10 22.63
CA GLY A 50 54.03 121.97 23.17
C GLY A 50 55.23 121.23 23.79
N LEU A 51 55.37 119.92 23.53
CA LEU A 51 56.38 119.06 24.14
C LEU A 51 57.67 118.99 23.31
N ARG A 52 57.60 119.26 22.00
CA ARG A 52 58.78 119.39 21.12
C ARG A 52 58.78 120.73 20.39
N SER A 53 59.93 121.37 20.32
CA SER A 53 60.09 122.71 19.72
C SER A 53 60.06 122.74 18.19
N SER A 54 60.19 121.59 17.50
CA SER A 54 60.02 121.51 16.04
C SER A 54 59.76 120.06 15.60
N MET A 55 58.77 119.84 14.72
CA MET A 55 58.38 118.52 14.21
C MET A 55 59.29 117.99 13.08
N ALA A 56 60.60 117.90 13.33
CA ALA A 56 61.56 117.43 12.32
C ALA A 56 61.29 115.98 11.85
N THR A 57 60.60 115.17 12.65
CA THR A 57 60.25 113.77 12.35
C THR A 57 59.15 113.63 11.29
N PHE A 58 58.42 114.71 10.94
CA PHE A 58 57.32 114.65 9.96
C PHE A 58 57.78 114.49 8.51
N ARG A 59 59.03 114.82 8.17
CA ARG A 59 59.52 114.77 6.78
C ARG A 59 59.65 113.34 6.24
N GLY A 60 60.01 112.37 7.10
CA GLY A 60 60.28 110.98 6.73
C GLY A 60 59.08 110.02 6.65
N LEU A 61 57.86 110.45 7.02
CA LEU A 61 56.71 109.55 7.14
C LEU A 61 55.97 109.29 5.80
N PRO A 62 55.38 108.09 5.60
CA PRO A 62 54.54 107.73 4.43
C PRO A 62 53.32 108.66 4.27
N LYS A 63 52.83 108.85 3.03
CA LYS A 63 51.73 109.80 2.71
C LYS A 63 50.43 109.52 3.46
N ASP A 64 50.03 108.25 3.62
CA ASP A 64 48.78 107.91 4.30
C ASP A 64 48.84 108.23 5.80
N VAL A 65 49.96 107.90 6.45
CA VAL A 65 50.19 108.24 7.86
C VAL A 65 50.23 109.76 8.01
N LYS A 66 50.84 110.50 7.09
CA LYS A 66 50.80 111.98 7.08
C LYS A 66 49.39 112.54 7.04
N THR A 67 48.48 111.96 6.26
CA THR A 67 47.08 112.42 6.22
C THR A 67 46.29 112.07 7.48
N GLN A 68 46.65 111.00 8.18
CA GLN A 68 46.02 110.60 9.45
C GLN A 68 46.63 111.31 10.66
N THR A 69 47.85 111.83 10.56
CA THR A 69 48.54 112.56 11.64
C THR A 69 48.47 114.09 11.48
N SER A 70 47.97 114.61 10.36
CA SER A 70 47.78 116.06 10.17
C SER A 70 46.44 116.53 10.70
N LEU A 71 46.45 117.52 11.60
CA LEU A 71 45.25 118.06 12.27
C LEU A 71 44.24 118.71 11.30
N SER A 72 44.68 119.14 10.12
CA SER A 72 43.82 119.77 9.10
C SER A 72 43.06 118.77 8.21
N SER A 73 43.30 117.47 8.38
CA SER A 73 42.66 116.41 7.59
C SER A 73 41.38 115.90 8.26
N LYS A 74 40.33 115.66 7.45
CA LYS A 74 39.07 115.03 7.90
C LYS A 74 39.25 113.58 8.38
N ALA A 75 40.39 112.96 8.08
CA ALA A 75 40.72 111.57 8.44
C ALA A 75 41.74 111.48 9.60
N PHE A 76 41.86 112.52 10.42
CA PHE A 76 42.78 112.56 11.55
C PHE A 76 42.43 111.52 12.62
N ASP A 77 43.41 110.71 13.02
CA ASP A 77 43.29 109.74 14.12
C ASP A 77 44.27 110.09 15.26
N ALA A 78 43.70 110.45 16.40
CA ALA A 78 44.44 110.86 17.59
C ALA A 78 45.37 109.76 18.14
N LYS A 79 45.04 108.48 17.96
CA LYS A 79 45.88 107.37 18.46
C LYS A 79 47.12 107.18 17.60
N VAL A 80 46.96 107.30 16.29
CA VAL A 80 48.07 107.20 15.31
C VAL A 80 48.98 108.42 15.47
N PHE A 81 48.42 109.59 15.75
CA PHE A 81 49.21 110.80 16.03
C PHE A 81 50.12 110.66 17.25
N LEU A 82 49.58 110.25 18.41
CA LEU A 82 50.38 110.09 19.64
C LEU A 82 51.47 109.03 19.50
N SER A 83 51.16 107.89 18.89
CA SER A 83 52.11 106.79 18.73
C SER A 83 53.25 107.08 17.75
N THR A 84 53.02 107.91 16.73
CA THR A 84 54.03 108.18 15.68
C THR A 84 54.89 109.40 15.96
N VAL A 85 54.33 110.45 16.58
CA VAL A 85 55.03 111.72 16.79
C VAL A 85 55.65 111.80 18.19
N HIS A 86 54.99 111.20 19.18
CA HIS A 86 55.40 111.23 20.59
C HIS A 86 55.45 109.83 21.22
N PRO A 87 56.24 108.88 20.67
CA PRO A 87 56.34 107.52 21.22
C PRO A 87 56.97 107.48 22.62
N ASP A 88 57.85 108.44 22.94
CA ASP A 88 58.60 108.49 24.20
C ASP A 88 57.92 109.35 25.29
N ALA A 89 56.73 109.88 25.03
CA ALA A 89 56.08 110.80 25.96
C ALA A 89 55.54 110.06 27.19
N THR A 90 55.97 110.51 28.37
CA THR A 90 55.46 109.95 29.64
C THR A 90 54.08 110.50 29.96
N PHE A 91 53.35 109.83 30.87
CA PHE A 91 52.01 110.32 31.29
C PHE A 91 52.06 111.75 31.86
N ALA A 92 53.16 112.12 32.53
CA ALA A 92 53.35 113.48 33.05
C ALA A 92 53.44 114.51 31.90
N ASP A 93 54.17 114.18 30.83
CA ASP A 93 54.32 115.06 29.65
C ASP A 93 52.97 115.23 28.92
N LEU A 94 52.21 114.15 28.74
CA LEU A 94 50.88 114.22 28.12
C LEU A 94 49.89 115.05 28.95
N SER A 95 50.00 115.01 30.29
CA SER A 95 49.17 115.84 31.16
C SER A 95 49.46 117.34 31.01
N HIS A 96 50.73 117.71 30.81
CA HIS A 96 51.12 119.08 30.53
C HIS A 96 50.67 119.52 29.12
N GLY A 97 50.75 118.62 28.14
CA GLY A 97 50.24 118.86 26.78
C GLY A 97 48.72 119.09 26.73
N ILE A 98 47.94 118.42 27.58
CA ILE A 98 46.48 118.67 27.70
C ILE A 98 46.21 120.07 28.26
N LEU A 99 46.98 120.53 29.26
CA LEU A 99 46.83 121.88 29.80
C LEU A 99 47.18 122.95 28.76
N HIS A 100 48.24 122.73 27.98
CA HIS A 100 48.59 123.62 26.87
C HIS A 100 47.50 123.68 25.80
N LEU A 101 46.95 122.52 25.41
CA LEU A 101 45.89 122.46 24.40
C LEU A 101 44.61 123.17 24.88
N LYS A 102 44.22 122.97 26.14
CA LYS A 102 43.04 123.63 26.71
C LYS A 102 43.20 125.15 26.72
N ASN A 103 44.37 125.65 27.13
CA ASN A 103 44.68 127.08 27.08
C ASN A 103 44.69 127.63 25.65
N SER A 104 45.21 126.84 24.68
CA SER A 104 45.21 127.24 23.27
C SER A 104 43.80 127.27 22.66
N ILE A 105 42.92 126.33 23.03
CA ILE A 105 41.52 126.33 22.62
C ILE A 105 40.79 127.52 23.22
N ASP A 106 41.00 127.82 24.50
CA ASP A 106 40.35 128.96 25.15
C ASP A 106 40.78 130.28 24.49
N GLN A 107 42.08 130.46 24.17
CA GLN A 107 42.57 131.61 23.40
C GLN A 107 41.95 131.68 21.99
N ARG A 108 41.85 130.54 21.28
CA ARG A 108 41.22 130.51 19.94
C ARG A 108 39.71 130.74 20.01
N SER A 109 39.05 130.38 21.10
CA SER A 109 37.60 130.58 21.27
C SER A 109 37.24 132.07 21.38
N GLU A 110 38.12 132.90 21.95
CA GLU A 110 37.97 134.37 21.89
C GLU A 110 38.14 134.88 20.46
N ALA A 111 39.15 134.39 19.72
CA ALA A 111 39.34 134.75 18.31
C ALA A 111 38.17 134.29 17.41
N LEU A 112 37.56 133.14 17.71
CA LEU A 112 36.37 132.62 17.01
C LEU A 112 35.12 133.46 17.29
N LYS A 113 34.95 134.00 18.50
CA LYS A 113 33.85 134.94 18.79
C LYS A 113 33.97 136.21 17.95
N VAL A 114 35.16 136.79 17.85
CA VAL A 114 35.42 137.95 16.99
C VAL A 114 35.16 137.61 15.51
N LEU A 115 35.57 136.43 15.05
CA LEU A 115 35.32 135.99 13.66
C LEU A 115 33.82 135.83 13.36
N VAL A 116 33.03 135.33 14.33
CA VAL A 116 31.58 135.19 14.21
C VAL A 116 30.87 136.54 14.31
N GLU A 117 31.39 137.48 15.12
CA GLU A 117 30.89 138.87 15.15
C GLU A 117 31.15 139.58 13.81
N ASP A 118 32.36 139.45 13.25
CA ASP A 118 32.75 140.11 12.00
C ASP A 118 32.07 139.51 10.76
N ASN A 119 31.65 138.23 10.80
CA ASN A 119 31.04 137.52 9.66
C ASN A 119 29.64 136.96 10.00
N PHE A 120 28.92 137.61 10.90
CA PHE A 120 27.63 137.13 11.40
C PHE A 120 26.60 136.93 10.27
N ASP A 121 26.58 137.83 9.28
CA ASP A 121 25.65 137.76 8.15
C ASP A 121 25.78 136.46 7.34
N ARG A 122 27.00 135.94 7.16
CA ARG A 122 27.21 134.67 6.47
C ARG A 122 26.73 133.49 7.29
N PHE A 123 26.90 133.54 8.62
CA PHE A 123 26.37 132.52 9.52
C PHE A 123 24.84 132.51 9.55
N VAL A 124 24.21 133.69 9.57
CA VAL A 124 22.75 133.82 9.48
C VAL A 124 22.26 133.33 8.12
N ALA A 125 22.96 133.64 7.02
CA ALA A 125 22.62 133.13 5.69
C ALA A 125 22.67 131.59 5.64
N VAL A 126 23.74 130.97 6.15
CA VAL A 126 23.86 129.50 6.20
C VAL A 126 22.77 128.88 7.08
N LYS A 127 22.44 129.51 8.21
CA LYS A 127 21.35 129.04 9.07
C LYS A 127 19.99 129.20 8.39
N ALA A 128 19.75 130.33 7.73
CA ALA A 128 18.51 130.60 7.00
C ALA A 128 18.32 129.65 5.81
N THR A 129 19.38 129.30 5.09
CA THR A 129 19.32 128.28 4.03
C THR A 129 19.07 126.90 4.62
N THR A 130 19.67 126.57 5.76
CA THR A 130 19.45 125.27 6.43
C THR A 130 18.01 125.15 6.94
N ASP A 131 17.48 126.20 7.59
CA ASP A 131 16.09 126.25 8.05
C ASP A 131 15.10 126.31 6.87
N GLY A 132 15.49 126.92 5.75
CA GLY A 132 14.73 126.98 4.50
C GLY A 132 14.56 125.59 3.88
N VAL A 133 15.65 124.85 3.71
CA VAL A 133 15.63 123.45 3.22
C VAL A 133 14.78 122.56 4.14
N PHE A 134 14.86 122.77 5.46
CA PHE A 134 14.06 122.00 6.41
C PHE A 134 12.55 122.26 6.29
N ARG A 135 12.12 123.51 6.05
CA ARG A 135 10.69 123.81 5.77
C ARG A 135 10.23 123.23 4.44
N GLU A 136 11.06 123.35 3.40
CA GLU A 136 10.73 122.82 2.07
C GLU A 136 10.56 121.29 2.08
N MET A 137 11.35 120.58 2.89
CA MET A 137 11.20 119.13 3.10
C MET A 137 9.93 118.72 3.87
N ARG A 138 9.29 119.65 4.60
CA ARG A 138 8.10 119.39 5.42
C ARG A 138 6.79 119.82 4.74
N ASP A 139 6.78 120.97 4.08
CA ASP A 139 5.53 121.63 3.65
C ASP A 139 5.23 121.49 2.14
N THR A 140 6.15 120.95 1.34
CA THR A 140 5.94 120.74 -0.12
C THR A 140 5.24 119.40 -0.40
N GLU A 141 4.33 119.34 -1.38
CA GLU A 141 3.52 118.12 -1.67
C GLU A 141 4.35 116.86 -2.04
N SER A 142 5.62 117.01 -2.42
CA SER A 142 6.56 115.90 -2.68
C SER A 142 7.61 115.67 -1.58
N GLY A 143 7.47 116.31 -0.42
CA GLY A 143 8.43 116.25 0.69
C GLY A 143 8.32 114.95 1.51
N PRO A 144 9.45 114.29 1.86
CA PRO A 144 9.48 112.97 2.51
C PRO A 144 8.97 112.94 3.97
N LEU A 145 8.66 114.09 4.57
CA LEU A 145 8.29 114.23 5.98
C LEU A 145 6.81 114.54 6.24
N GLN A 146 5.92 114.21 5.29
CA GLN A 146 4.48 114.37 5.51
C GLN A 146 3.92 113.35 6.52
N PRO A 147 2.88 113.74 7.30
CA PRO A 147 2.16 112.81 8.18
C PRO A 147 1.45 111.67 7.42
N GLN A 148 1.07 111.87 6.15
CA GLN A 148 0.39 110.84 5.35
C GLN A 148 1.32 109.72 4.86
N ALA A 149 2.62 109.98 4.76
CA ALA A 149 3.63 108.99 4.37
C ALA A 149 4.25 108.27 5.57
N ASP A 150 3.68 108.41 6.78
CA ASP A 150 4.26 107.98 8.06
C ASP A 150 5.75 108.34 8.15
N TYR A 151 6.12 109.59 7.86
CA TYR A 151 7.52 110.04 7.89
C TYR A 151 8.48 109.20 7.01
N GLY A 152 8.00 108.69 5.87
CA GLY A 152 8.79 107.93 4.91
C GLY A 152 8.89 106.42 5.20
N VAL A 153 8.26 105.93 6.28
CA VAL A 153 8.31 104.51 6.66
C VAL A 153 7.27 103.66 5.92
N ALA A 154 6.29 104.29 5.25
CA ALA A 154 5.24 103.57 4.51
C ALA A 154 5.81 102.64 3.42
N SER A 155 6.79 103.10 2.63
CA SER A 155 7.42 102.24 1.60
C SER A 155 8.20 101.08 2.22
N LEU A 156 8.89 101.32 3.34
CA LEU A 156 9.66 100.32 4.05
C LEU A 156 8.73 99.26 4.67
N ASN A 157 7.63 99.68 5.29
CA ASN A 157 6.61 98.77 5.81
C ASN A 157 5.98 97.92 4.69
N THR A 158 5.78 98.50 3.51
CA THR A 158 5.26 97.76 2.35
C THR A 158 6.28 96.73 1.84
N ILE A 159 7.56 97.08 1.78
CA ILE A 159 8.64 96.15 1.42
C ILE A 159 8.82 95.07 2.48
N LEU A 160 8.73 95.42 3.77
CA LEU A 160 8.83 94.47 4.89
C LEU A 160 7.65 93.50 4.89
N ALA A 161 6.43 93.97 4.62
CA ALA A 161 5.24 93.13 4.48
C ALA A 161 5.33 92.19 3.26
N ASN A 162 5.87 92.68 2.13
CA ASN A 162 6.12 91.83 0.97
C ASN A 162 7.25 90.82 1.22
N ALA A 163 8.28 91.19 1.96
CA ALA A 163 9.38 90.31 2.34
C ALA A 163 8.93 89.25 3.35
N SER A 164 8.08 89.60 4.33
CA SER A 164 7.49 88.63 5.25
C SER A 164 6.54 87.68 4.53
N ALA A 165 5.67 88.18 3.63
CA ALA A 165 4.80 87.33 2.83
C ALA A 165 5.59 86.36 1.92
N LYS A 166 6.71 86.83 1.35
CA LYS A 166 7.60 85.99 0.51
C LYS A 166 8.41 85.00 1.36
N ALA A 167 8.81 85.39 2.57
CA ALA A 167 9.44 84.49 3.53
C ALA A 167 8.46 83.39 3.97
N ASP A 168 7.21 83.72 4.28
CA ASP A 168 6.19 82.74 4.61
C ASP A 168 5.92 81.80 3.43
N GLN A 169 5.84 82.33 2.20
CA GLN A 169 5.63 81.52 0.99
C GLN A 169 6.79 80.53 0.70
N VAL A 170 8.03 80.89 1.04
CA VAL A 170 9.22 80.03 0.81
C VAL A 170 9.50 79.12 1.99
N PHE A 171 9.41 79.62 3.23
CA PHE A 171 9.76 78.86 4.43
C PHE A 171 8.64 77.95 4.91
N MET A 172 7.35 78.27 4.73
CA MET A 172 6.26 77.37 5.17
C MET A 172 6.31 76.01 4.48
N PRO A 173 6.48 75.89 3.14
CA PRO A 173 6.64 74.59 2.50
C PRO A 173 7.86 73.82 3.01
N VAL A 174 8.96 74.51 3.32
CA VAL A 174 10.19 73.90 3.84
C VAL A 174 10.02 73.43 5.29
N LEU A 175 9.37 74.23 6.14
CA LEU A 175 9.07 73.88 7.53
C LEU A 175 8.04 72.74 7.60
N GLU A 176 7.01 72.77 6.76
CA GLU A 176 6.06 71.67 6.62
C GLU A 176 6.74 70.41 6.11
N ASN A 177 7.63 70.51 5.11
CA ASN A 177 8.38 69.34 4.63
C ASN A 177 9.35 68.83 5.69
N ASN A 178 9.97 69.70 6.49
CA ASN A 178 10.82 69.28 7.61
C ASN A 178 9.99 68.61 8.71
N LEU A 179 8.84 69.17 9.10
CA LEU A 179 7.92 68.55 10.04
C LEU A 179 7.35 67.22 9.53
N LYS A 180 6.99 67.14 8.25
CA LYS A 180 6.61 65.89 7.58
C LYS A 180 7.76 64.89 7.63
N THR A 181 8.99 65.32 7.35
CA THR A 181 10.21 64.48 7.40
C THR A 181 10.52 64.01 8.82
N ILE A 182 10.36 64.85 9.85
CA ILE A 182 10.54 64.47 11.26
C ILE A 182 9.46 63.48 11.68
N LYS A 183 8.19 63.72 11.30
CA LYS A 183 7.10 62.76 11.54
C LYS A 183 7.37 61.44 10.84
N LEU A 184 7.80 61.46 9.57
CA LEU A 184 8.17 60.27 8.80
C LEU A 184 9.39 59.55 9.38
N ARG A 185 10.40 60.26 9.88
CA ARG A 185 11.54 59.64 10.57
C ARG A 185 11.16 59.04 11.91
N SER A 186 10.26 59.69 12.64
CA SER A 186 9.74 59.18 13.91
C SER A 186 8.87 57.94 13.71
N THR A 187 7.96 57.96 12.73
CA THR A 187 7.16 56.78 12.37
C THR A 187 8.04 55.68 11.82
N LEU A 188 8.99 55.98 10.92
CA LEU A 188 9.97 55.02 10.42
C LEU A 188 10.79 54.43 11.57
N GLY A 189 11.23 55.23 12.54
CA GLY A 189 11.97 54.73 13.70
C GLY A 189 11.13 53.85 14.64
N VAL A 190 9.81 54.05 14.71
CA VAL A 190 8.90 53.12 15.40
C VAL A 190 8.74 51.84 14.56
N PHE A 191 8.53 51.95 13.25
CA PHE A 191 8.42 50.82 12.33
C PHE A 191 9.69 49.98 12.26
N GLU A 192 10.88 50.57 12.28
CA GLU A 192 12.16 49.85 12.26
C GLU A 192 12.38 49.08 13.57
N ARG A 193 12.05 49.69 14.71
CA ARG A 193 12.15 49.03 16.03
C ARG A 193 11.10 47.94 16.26
N SER A 194 9.93 48.06 15.64
CA SER A 194 8.82 47.10 15.74
C SER A 194 8.60 46.27 14.46
N LYS A 195 9.56 46.31 13.52
CA LYS A 195 9.53 45.64 12.22
C LYS A 195 9.19 44.16 12.34
N PHE A 196 9.75 43.52 13.37
CA PHE A 196 9.50 42.11 13.67
C PHE A 196 8.02 41.84 13.96
N PHE A 197 7.35 42.65 14.78
CA PHE A 197 5.95 42.44 15.17
C PHE A 197 4.96 42.72 14.04
N PHE A 198 5.19 43.77 13.25
CA PHE A 198 4.32 44.08 12.11
C PHE A 198 4.47 43.09 10.96
N ASN A 199 5.66 42.52 10.77
CA ASN A 199 5.89 41.48 9.78
C ASN A 199 5.59 40.06 10.33
N LEU A 200 5.32 39.91 11.63
CA LEU A 200 5.11 38.62 12.26
C LEU A 200 3.90 37.86 11.68
N PRO A 201 2.70 38.48 11.53
CA PRO A 201 1.56 37.78 10.93
C PRO A 201 1.84 37.35 9.48
N GLY A 202 2.50 38.20 8.69
CA GLY A 202 2.83 37.90 7.28
C GLY A 202 3.89 36.82 7.14
N SER A 203 4.95 36.87 7.96
CA SER A 203 5.98 35.85 8.01
C SER A 203 5.42 34.52 8.53
N LEU A 204 4.47 34.57 9.45
CA LEU A 204 3.79 33.40 9.99
C LEU A 204 2.86 32.79 8.95
N SER A 205 2.03 33.59 8.27
CA SER A 205 1.18 33.12 7.17
C SER A 205 2.00 32.53 6.02
N GLU A 206 3.09 33.18 5.62
CA GLU A 206 4.02 32.67 4.59
C GLU A 206 4.69 31.36 5.03
N SER A 207 5.05 31.23 6.30
CA SER A 207 5.63 30.00 6.85
C SER A 207 4.61 28.86 6.94
N VAL A 208 3.34 29.18 7.23
CA VAL A 208 2.20 28.24 7.23
C VAL A 208 1.86 27.78 5.81
N GLU A 209 1.89 28.68 4.83
CA GLU A 209 1.71 28.37 3.40
C GLU A 209 2.87 27.55 2.84
N SER A 210 4.10 27.85 3.29
CA SER A 210 5.31 27.12 2.91
C SER A 210 5.47 25.76 3.63
N GLY A 211 4.57 25.39 4.53
CA GLY A 211 4.63 24.14 5.30
C GLY A 211 5.79 24.04 6.30
N ARG A 212 6.49 25.15 6.60
CA ARG A 212 7.62 25.20 7.54
C ARG A 212 7.14 25.56 8.95
N TYR A 213 6.40 24.64 9.54
CA TYR A 213 5.75 24.80 10.83
C TYR A 213 6.73 24.99 12.00
N ASP A 214 7.95 24.43 11.93
CA ASP A 214 9.00 24.64 12.95
C ASP A 214 9.49 26.09 13.01
N MET A 215 9.60 26.75 11.86
CA MET A 215 10.03 28.14 11.77
C MET A 215 8.94 29.07 12.30
N ALA A 216 7.69 28.82 11.90
CA ALA A 216 6.50 29.48 12.43
C ALA A 216 6.45 29.42 13.97
N LEU A 217 6.69 28.24 14.55
CA LEU A 217 6.63 28.02 15.99
C LEU A 217 7.80 28.70 16.73
N ARG A 218 8.99 28.72 16.14
CA ARG A 218 10.14 29.49 16.68
C ARG A 218 9.88 30.99 16.66
N ASP A 219 9.34 31.52 15.57
CA ASP A 219 9.08 32.95 15.45
C ASP A 219 7.90 33.40 16.31
N TYR A 220 6.89 32.54 16.49
CA TYR A 220 5.85 32.71 17.50
C TYR A 220 6.40 32.68 18.92
N LYS A 221 7.25 31.70 19.28
CA LYS A 221 7.90 31.64 20.60
C LYS A 221 8.79 32.85 20.87
N LYS A 222 9.54 33.34 19.86
CA LYS A 222 10.30 34.59 19.97
C LYS A 222 9.37 35.78 20.18
N GLY A 223 8.26 35.87 19.44
CA GLY A 223 7.25 36.92 19.61
C GLY A 223 6.63 36.92 21.01
N LYS A 224 6.23 35.74 21.50
CA LYS A 224 5.68 35.54 22.85
C LYS A 224 6.71 35.80 23.96
N TYR A 225 7.95 35.36 23.77
CA TYR A 225 9.02 35.64 24.72
C TYR A 225 9.36 37.14 24.78
N LEU A 226 9.38 37.84 23.64
CA LEU A 226 9.59 39.29 23.60
C LEU A 226 8.42 40.07 24.22
N LEU A 227 7.20 39.53 24.14
CA LEU A 227 6.01 40.05 24.82
C LEU A 227 6.12 39.89 26.34
N ASP A 228 6.46 38.69 26.81
CA ASP A 228 6.52 38.36 28.24
C ASP A 228 7.75 38.94 28.95
N SER A 229 8.90 39.00 28.27
CA SER A 229 10.16 39.41 28.91
C SER A 229 10.31 40.93 29.06
N ARG A 230 9.74 41.76 28.18
CA ARG A 230 9.92 43.23 28.23
C ARG A 230 8.76 44.06 27.66
N PRO A 231 7.67 44.26 28.42
CA PRO A 231 6.56 45.14 28.02
C PRO A 231 6.96 46.63 27.95
N GLY A 232 7.96 47.06 28.73
CA GLY A 232 8.24 48.49 28.99
C GLY A 232 9.29 49.16 28.10
N GLN A 233 10.04 48.40 27.28
CA GLN A 233 11.16 48.97 26.50
C GLN A 233 10.91 49.04 24.99
N LEU A 234 9.76 48.53 24.54
CA LEU A 234 9.28 48.70 23.17
C LEU A 234 8.69 50.11 22.92
N LEU A 235 8.53 50.92 23.99
CA LEU A 235 7.83 52.22 23.96
C LEU A 235 8.56 53.33 24.77
N ALA A 236 9.89 53.38 24.75
CA ALA A 236 10.61 54.55 25.26
C ALA A 236 10.99 55.51 24.12
N VAL A 237 10.37 56.69 24.10
CA VAL A 237 10.94 57.90 23.47
C VAL A 237 11.52 58.74 24.61
N GLY A 238 12.80 59.04 24.54
CA GLY A 238 13.57 59.62 25.64
C GLY A 238 13.18 61.04 26.03
N SER A 239 13.08 61.27 27.34
CA SER A 239 13.48 62.51 28.03
C SER A 239 13.53 62.22 29.53
N ALA A 240 14.72 62.30 30.13
CA ALA A 240 14.88 62.47 31.56
C ALA A 240 14.49 63.91 31.95
N LYS A 241 13.19 64.20 31.92
CA LYS A 241 12.47 65.26 32.66
C LYS A 241 11.00 65.22 32.24
N PRO A 242 10.04 65.37 33.19
CA PRO A 242 8.62 65.40 32.86
C PRO A 242 8.25 66.79 32.32
N PRO A 243 7.49 66.90 31.21
CA PRO A 243 6.71 68.07 30.95
C PRO A 243 5.21 67.73 31.01
N GLU A 244 4.50 68.53 31.78
CA GLU A 244 3.05 68.61 31.82
C GLU A 244 2.52 68.91 30.40
N SER A 245 1.91 67.92 29.74
CA SER A 245 0.92 68.15 28.68
C SER A 245 0.23 66.83 28.32
N ALA A 246 -1.10 66.84 28.37
CA ALA A 246 -2.01 65.70 28.21
C ALA A 246 -2.05 65.07 26.79
N GLY A 247 -1.02 65.30 25.96
CA GLY A 247 -0.93 64.78 24.58
C GLY A 247 -0.26 63.41 24.45
N GLY A 248 0.63 63.03 25.38
CA GLY A 248 1.43 61.80 25.29
C GLY A 248 0.66 60.49 25.57
N ALA A 249 -0.39 60.55 26.39
CA ALA A 249 -1.16 59.36 26.80
C ALA A 249 -2.02 58.76 25.67
N ARG A 250 -2.46 59.57 24.69
CA ARG A 250 -3.24 59.07 23.55
C ARG A 250 -2.40 58.24 22.57
N GLY A 251 -1.13 58.60 22.38
CA GLY A 251 -0.21 57.85 21.51
C GLY A 251 0.07 56.44 22.03
N ASP A 252 0.30 56.31 23.33
CA ASP A 252 0.59 55.03 24.00
C ASP A 252 -0.64 54.09 24.00
N VAL A 253 -1.84 54.63 24.21
CA VAL A 253 -3.10 53.86 24.15
C VAL A 253 -3.42 53.42 22.72
N GLN A 254 -3.15 54.27 21.72
CA GLN A 254 -3.42 53.95 20.32
C GLN A 254 -2.41 52.91 19.80
N GLN A 255 -1.15 52.97 20.22
CA GLN A 255 -0.14 51.95 19.93
C GLN A 255 -0.51 50.60 20.57
N LYS A 256 -0.90 50.56 21.84
CA LYS A 256 -1.41 49.34 22.50
C LYS A 256 -2.60 48.71 21.76
N ARG A 257 -3.52 49.53 21.22
CA ARG A 257 -4.65 49.03 20.39
C ARG A 257 -4.22 48.48 19.04
N VAL A 258 -3.24 49.11 18.38
CA VAL A 258 -2.69 48.59 17.11
C VAL A 258 -1.96 47.28 17.36
N PHE A 259 -1.17 47.17 18.43
CA PHE A 259 -0.51 45.92 18.82
C PHE A 259 -1.50 44.82 19.19
N ALA A 260 -2.57 45.12 19.94
CA ALA A 260 -3.63 44.16 20.24
C ALA A 260 -4.25 43.60 18.95
N LYS A 261 -4.58 44.45 17.97
CA LYS A 261 -5.11 43.99 16.68
C LYS A 261 -4.11 43.14 15.88
N VAL A 262 -2.82 43.47 15.92
CA VAL A 262 -1.77 42.67 15.26
C VAL A 262 -1.63 41.33 15.95
N TRP A 263 -1.69 41.29 17.28
CA TRP A 263 -1.61 40.06 18.05
C TRP A 263 -2.85 39.18 17.89
N ASP A 264 -4.05 39.77 17.82
CA ASP A 264 -5.29 39.07 17.46
C ASP A 264 -5.17 38.41 16.07
N ALA A 265 -4.52 39.10 15.11
CA ALA A 265 -4.25 38.54 13.80
C ALA A 265 -3.21 37.39 13.86
N VAL A 266 -2.17 37.50 14.71
CA VAL A 266 -1.23 36.41 14.98
C VAL A 266 -1.97 35.20 15.59
N GLU A 267 -2.79 35.40 16.62
CA GLU A 267 -3.58 34.31 17.24
C GLU A 267 -4.57 33.68 16.25
N ALA A 268 -5.19 34.47 15.38
CA ALA A 268 -6.04 33.95 14.31
C ALA A 268 -5.26 33.08 13.32
N THR A 269 -4.07 33.52 12.89
CA THR A 269 -3.18 32.71 12.01
C THR A 269 -2.65 31.46 12.71
N MET A 270 -2.41 31.50 14.02
CA MET A 270 -1.99 30.34 14.80
C MET A 270 -3.14 29.34 14.99
N LYS A 271 -4.38 29.82 15.16
CA LYS A 271 -5.58 28.97 15.19
C LYS A 271 -5.89 28.34 13.83
N ASP A 272 -5.62 29.05 12.73
CA ASP A 272 -5.68 28.49 11.38
C ASP A 272 -4.55 27.46 11.14
N MET A 273 -3.34 27.71 11.64
CA MET A 273 -2.27 26.71 11.65
C MET A 273 -2.67 25.47 12.47
N GLN A 274 -3.27 25.63 13.64
CA GLN A 274 -3.76 24.54 14.48
C GLN A 274 -4.88 23.74 13.79
N SER A 275 -5.84 24.41 13.14
CA SER A 275 -6.91 23.72 12.39
C SER A 275 -6.36 22.97 11.17
N ARG A 276 -5.37 23.54 10.47
CA ARG A 276 -4.69 22.87 9.35
C ARG A 276 -3.83 21.70 9.82
N LEU A 277 -3.09 21.83 10.92
CA LEU A 277 -2.27 20.75 11.47
C LEU A 277 -3.13 19.62 12.04
N THR A 278 -4.25 19.93 12.70
CA THR A 278 -5.21 18.92 13.18
C THR A 278 -5.95 18.24 12.01
N ALA A 279 -6.27 18.97 10.94
CA ALA A 279 -6.76 18.37 9.70
C ALA A 279 -5.70 17.46 9.04
N GLN A 280 -4.43 17.89 9.02
CA GLN A 280 -3.32 17.09 8.52
C GLN A 280 -3.02 15.86 9.38
N LEU A 281 -3.27 15.89 10.70
CA LEU A 281 -3.19 14.70 11.57
C LEU A 281 -4.28 13.67 11.27
N ARG A 282 -5.43 14.10 10.76
CA ARG A 282 -6.51 13.22 10.32
C ARG A 282 -6.22 12.57 8.97
N GLU A 283 -5.17 13.00 8.26
CA GLU A 283 -4.75 12.43 6.98
C GLU A 283 -3.81 11.21 7.18
N PRO A 284 -4.25 9.99 6.83
CA PRO A 284 -3.53 8.76 7.18
C PRO A 284 -2.40 8.38 6.23
N ARG A 285 -2.19 9.16 5.15
CA ARG A 285 -1.23 8.83 4.07
C ARG A 285 0.19 9.37 4.32
N ARG A 286 0.46 10.01 5.45
CA ARG A 286 1.77 10.58 5.78
C ARG A 286 2.65 9.61 6.59
N SER A 287 3.97 9.76 6.47
CA SER A 287 4.91 8.91 7.21
C SER A 287 4.77 9.14 8.72
N VAL A 288 5.00 8.08 9.48
CA VAL A 288 4.95 8.09 10.94
C VAL A 288 5.86 9.18 11.52
N ASP A 289 7.03 9.43 10.91
CA ASP A 289 7.97 10.46 11.36
C ASP A 289 7.45 11.91 11.15
N GLU A 290 6.69 12.15 10.08
CA GLU A 290 6.06 13.47 9.84
C GLU A 290 4.86 13.69 10.76
N GLN A 291 4.12 12.63 11.06
CA GLN A 291 3.01 12.65 12.02
C GLN A 291 3.54 12.82 13.44
N GLU A 292 4.63 12.16 13.83
CA GLU A 292 5.30 12.36 15.12
C GLU A 292 5.82 13.79 15.27
N ARG A 293 6.45 14.37 14.23
CA ARG A 293 6.85 15.80 14.24
C ARG A 293 5.66 16.75 14.33
N THR A 294 4.56 16.44 13.63
CA THR A 294 3.34 17.26 13.67
C THR A 294 2.68 17.21 15.05
N ILE A 295 2.69 16.03 15.68
CA ILE A 295 2.23 15.81 17.06
C ILE A 295 3.12 16.59 18.04
N GLU A 296 4.45 16.54 17.89
CA GLU A 296 5.39 17.33 18.70
C GLU A 296 5.15 18.84 18.57
N ILE A 297 4.97 19.35 17.34
CA ILE A 297 4.66 20.76 17.05
C ILE A 297 3.34 21.19 17.70
N LEU A 298 2.30 20.34 17.64
CA LEU A 298 1.00 20.63 18.25
C LEU A 298 1.02 20.59 19.79
N LEU A 299 1.75 19.64 20.38
CA LEU A 299 2.00 19.58 21.82
C LEU A 299 2.81 20.79 22.33
N GLU A 300 3.68 21.35 21.47
CA GLU A 300 4.43 22.57 21.79
C GLU A 300 3.59 23.86 21.66
N LEU A 301 2.45 23.82 20.97
CA LEU A 301 1.55 24.95 20.73
C LEU A 301 0.52 25.12 21.83
N ASP A 302 -0.08 24.03 22.32
CA ASP A 302 -1.10 24.07 23.37
C ASP A 302 -1.07 22.83 24.29
N PRO A 303 -1.00 23.00 25.63
CA PRO A 303 -1.08 21.89 26.59
C PRO A 303 -2.51 21.36 26.86
N THR A 304 -3.53 21.87 26.18
CA THR A 304 -4.94 21.74 26.58
C THR A 304 -5.71 20.61 25.89
N ASP A 305 -5.50 20.41 24.60
CA ASP A 305 -6.05 19.26 23.86
C ASP A 305 -4.96 18.20 23.71
N ASP A 306 -5.23 16.94 24.07
CA ASP A 306 -4.33 15.81 23.83
C ASP A 306 -4.35 15.46 22.34
N PRO A 307 -3.40 15.96 21.51
CA PRO A 307 -3.45 15.78 20.05
C PRO A 307 -3.17 14.33 19.68
N VAL A 308 -2.58 13.57 20.61
CA VAL A 308 -2.32 12.14 20.46
C VAL A 308 -3.61 11.35 20.53
N SER A 309 -4.54 11.72 21.43
CA SER A 309 -5.86 11.08 21.49
C SER A 309 -6.67 11.28 20.19
N ILE A 310 -6.65 12.50 19.62
CA ILE A 310 -7.34 12.84 18.37
C ILE A 310 -6.72 12.08 17.19
N TYR A 311 -5.39 11.97 17.15
CA TYR A 311 -4.69 11.18 16.13
C TYR A 311 -5.03 9.69 16.25
N LEU A 312 -4.94 9.11 17.45
CA LEU A 312 -5.21 7.69 17.66
C LEU A 312 -6.68 7.34 17.36
N GLU A 313 -7.63 8.19 17.74
CA GLU A 313 -9.03 8.02 17.39
C GLU A 313 -9.28 8.10 15.87
N ALA A 314 -8.71 9.11 15.20
CA ALA A 314 -8.83 9.26 13.75
C ALA A 314 -8.20 8.09 12.99
N GLN A 315 -7.03 7.60 13.44
CA GLN A 315 -6.37 6.43 12.85
C GLN A 315 -7.16 5.15 13.10
N HIS A 316 -7.74 4.96 14.28
CA HIS A 316 -8.61 3.81 14.56
C HIS A 316 -9.86 3.82 13.65
N GLN A 317 -10.55 4.96 13.54
CA GLN A 317 -11.72 5.11 12.67
C GLN A 317 -11.35 4.90 11.19
N HIS A 318 -10.20 5.43 10.76
CA HIS A 318 -9.71 5.24 9.41
C HIS A 318 -9.40 3.76 9.12
N LEU A 319 -8.62 3.10 9.98
CA LEU A 319 -8.27 1.69 9.85
C LEU A 319 -9.54 0.83 9.74
N ARG A 320 -10.54 1.10 10.57
CA ARG A 320 -11.84 0.40 10.53
C ARG A 320 -12.59 0.62 9.22
N SER A 321 -12.63 1.87 8.73
CA SER A 321 -13.27 2.20 7.45
C SER A 321 -12.55 1.55 6.27
N VAL A 322 -11.21 1.60 6.22
CA VAL A 322 -10.43 0.99 5.14
C VAL A 322 -10.55 -0.53 5.18
N MET A 323 -10.50 -1.17 6.35
CA MET A 323 -10.73 -2.61 6.47
C MET A 323 -12.12 -3.03 5.95
N ARG A 324 -13.17 -2.24 6.25
CA ARG A 324 -14.52 -2.54 5.75
C ARG A 324 -14.65 -2.30 4.24
N ASN A 325 -14.13 -1.20 3.74
CA ASN A 325 -14.17 -0.89 2.30
C ASN A 325 -13.35 -1.89 1.47
N THR A 326 -12.20 -2.35 1.98
CA THR A 326 -11.40 -3.39 1.32
C THR A 326 -12.12 -4.74 1.33
N PHE A 327 -12.79 -5.08 2.43
CA PHE A 327 -13.66 -6.26 2.51
C PHE A 327 -14.81 -6.21 1.50
N ASP A 328 -15.61 -5.13 1.52
CA ASP A 328 -16.77 -4.95 0.65
C ASP A 328 -16.34 -4.97 -0.84
N ALA A 329 -15.26 -4.27 -1.19
CA ALA A 329 -14.70 -4.28 -2.54
C ALA A 329 -14.21 -5.67 -2.96
N GLY A 330 -13.64 -6.45 -2.04
CA GLY A 330 -13.23 -7.83 -2.31
C GLY A 330 -14.41 -8.77 -2.50
N VAL A 331 -15.44 -8.68 -1.68
CA VAL A 331 -16.69 -9.45 -1.81
C VAL A 331 -17.36 -9.14 -3.16
N SER A 332 -17.46 -7.87 -3.54
CA SER A 332 -18.00 -7.49 -4.86
C SER A 332 -17.19 -8.08 -6.02
N ARG A 333 -15.86 -8.20 -5.91
CA ARG A 333 -15.03 -8.87 -6.93
C ARG A 333 -15.34 -10.37 -7.01
N ILE A 334 -15.48 -11.04 -5.87
CA ILE A 334 -15.83 -12.46 -5.79
C ILE A 334 -17.20 -12.69 -6.45
N GLU A 335 -18.21 -11.90 -6.08
CA GLU A 335 -19.55 -11.98 -6.66
C GLU A 335 -19.55 -11.72 -8.17
N ALA A 336 -18.75 -10.77 -8.65
CA ALA A 336 -18.60 -10.50 -10.08
C ALA A 336 -17.98 -11.69 -10.84
N THR A 337 -16.94 -12.31 -10.28
CA THR A 337 -16.34 -13.52 -10.88
C THR A 337 -17.30 -14.71 -10.88
N ARG A 338 -18.07 -14.87 -9.81
CA ARG A 338 -19.09 -15.92 -9.68
C ARG A 338 -20.23 -15.74 -10.68
N ALA A 339 -20.71 -14.52 -10.87
CA ALA A 339 -21.75 -14.20 -11.85
C ALA A 339 -21.31 -14.48 -13.30
N ALA A 340 -20.02 -14.36 -13.59
CA ALA A 340 -19.46 -14.67 -14.90
C ALA A 340 -19.40 -16.18 -15.20
N GLN A 341 -19.44 -17.05 -14.19
CA GLN A 341 -19.23 -18.50 -14.31
C GLN A 341 -20.51 -19.36 -14.35
N ARG A 342 -21.65 -18.85 -14.85
CA ARG A 342 -22.94 -19.58 -14.87
C ARG A 342 -22.81 -21.03 -15.41
N PRO A 343 -23.23 -22.07 -14.65
CA PRO A 343 -23.14 -23.45 -15.10
C PRO A 343 -24.27 -23.80 -16.08
N SER A 344 -23.93 -24.43 -17.21
CA SER A 344 -24.91 -25.04 -18.12
C SER A 344 -25.38 -26.40 -17.57
N SER A 345 -26.69 -26.60 -17.49
CA SER A 345 -27.37 -27.54 -16.60
C SER A 345 -27.43 -29.02 -17.05
N SER A 346 -26.50 -29.50 -17.87
CA SER A 346 -26.39 -30.95 -18.15
C SER A 346 -24.98 -31.42 -18.55
N VAL A 347 -24.04 -30.48 -18.73
CA VAL A 347 -22.62 -30.74 -19.06
C VAL A 347 -21.72 -30.62 -17.81
N ALA A 348 -22.30 -30.24 -16.67
CA ALA A 348 -21.58 -29.91 -15.43
C ALA A 348 -20.71 -31.05 -14.88
N GLU A 349 -21.19 -32.31 -14.87
CA GLU A 349 -20.40 -33.43 -14.30
C GLU A 349 -19.24 -33.85 -15.20
N ARG A 350 -19.45 -33.91 -16.52
CA ARG A 350 -18.37 -34.24 -17.47
C ARG A 350 -17.34 -33.12 -17.59
N ASP A 351 -17.77 -31.86 -17.51
CA ASP A 351 -16.85 -30.73 -17.48
C ASP A 351 -16.05 -30.69 -16.16
N ARG A 352 -16.67 -31.04 -15.02
CA ARG A 352 -15.94 -31.25 -13.76
C ARG A 352 -14.94 -32.39 -13.86
N ALA A 353 -15.32 -33.52 -14.46
CA ALA A 353 -14.41 -34.63 -14.70
C ALA A 353 -13.21 -34.23 -15.58
N ARG A 354 -13.40 -33.35 -16.58
CA ARG A 354 -12.31 -32.82 -17.43
C ARG A 354 -11.38 -31.92 -16.64
N ASP A 355 -11.94 -31.04 -15.79
CA ASP A 355 -11.14 -30.20 -14.91
C ASP A 355 -10.34 -31.06 -13.90
N LEU A 356 -10.97 -32.08 -13.32
CA LEU A 356 -10.32 -33.03 -12.43
C LEU A 356 -9.16 -33.75 -13.13
N GLN A 357 -9.36 -34.24 -14.36
CA GLN A 357 -8.30 -34.88 -15.13
C GLN A 357 -7.12 -33.93 -15.39
N LYS A 358 -7.41 -32.65 -15.67
CA LYS A 358 -6.40 -31.62 -15.86
C LYS A 358 -5.65 -31.29 -14.57
N SER A 359 -6.35 -31.12 -13.45
CA SER A 359 -5.75 -30.81 -12.15
C SER A 359 -4.91 -31.97 -11.62
N MET A 360 -5.28 -33.22 -11.92
CA MET A 360 -4.49 -34.40 -11.60
C MET A 360 -3.19 -34.48 -12.40
N ARG A 361 -3.17 -34.11 -13.68
CA ARG A 361 -1.93 -34.05 -14.48
C ARG A 361 -0.94 -33.02 -13.92
N LEU A 362 -1.45 -31.94 -13.32
CA LEU A 362 -0.66 -30.93 -12.64
C LEU A 362 -0.17 -31.41 -11.26
N THR A 363 -0.89 -32.34 -10.63
CA THR A 363 -0.57 -32.90 -9.32
C THR A 363 0.66 -33.83 -9.42
N GLY A 364 1.85 -33.25 -9.19
CA GLY A 364 3.14 -33.95 -9.30
C GLY A 364 4.25 -33.11 -9.94
N GLN A 365 3.91 -31.96 -10.54
CA GLN A 365 4.86 -30.99 -11.06
C GLN A 365 5.23 -29.96 -9.98
N LEU A 366 6.52 -29.59 -9.88
CA LEU A 366 7.01 -28.63 -8.89
C LEU A 366 6.52 -27.19 -9.15
N ASP A 367 6.20 -26.84 -10.40
CA ASP A 367 5.69 -25.52 -10.84
C ASP A 367 4.27 -25.60 -11.42
N ALA A 368 3.40 -26.39 -10.79
CA ALA A 368 2.02 -26.55 -11.23
C ALA A 368 1.20 -25.27 -11.09
N SER A 369 0.90 -24.58 -12.19
CA SER A 369 -0.08 -23.47 -12.21
C SER A 369 -1.50 -24.01 -12.38
N PHE A 370 -2.31 -23.86 -11.32
CA PHE A 370 -3.74 -24.17 -11.32
C PHE A 370 -4.59 -23.02 -11.89
N ASP A 371 -3.97 -21.97 -12.46
CA ASP A 371 -4.66 -20.75 -12.93
C ASP A 371 -5.65 -20.99 -14.07
N LYS A 372 -5.53 -22.13 -14.76
CA LYS A 372 -6.40 -22.51 -15.89
C LYS A 372 -7.49 -23.52 -15.50
N CYS A 373 -7.63 -23.86 -14.22
CA CYS A 373 -8.67 -24.76 -13.73
C CYS A 373 -9.97 -24.01 -13.45
N THR A 374 -11.10 -24.71 -13.44
CA THR A 374 -12.40 -24.12 -13.14
C THR A 374 -12.43 -23.53 -11.73
N GLY A 375 -13.01 -22.34 -11.58
CA GLY A 375 -13.06 -21.64 -10.30
C GLY A 375 -11.76 -20.95 -9.84
N ALA A 376 -10.65 -21.07 -10.60
CA ALA A 376 -9.36 -20.48 -10.20
C ALA A 376 -9.40 -18.95 -10.05
N ASP A 377 -10.18 -18.23 -10.87
CA ASP A 377 -10.31 -16.78 -10.77
C ASP A 377 -11.05 -16.34 -9.49
N GLU A 378 -12.07 -17.10 -9.07
CA GLU A 378 -12.80 -16.85 -7.83
C GLU A 378 -11.92 -17.18 -6.61
N TRP A 379 -11.17 -18.29 -6.67
CA TRP A 379 -10.15 -18.61 -5.66
C TRP A 379 -9.07 -17.53 -5.54
N ARG A 380 -8.61 -16.98 -6.67
CA ARG A 380 -7.64 -15.87 -6.68
C ARG A 380 -8.24 -14.62 -6.05
N ALA A 381 -9.50 -14.30 -6.34
CA ALA A 381 -10.19 -13.17 -5.73
C ALA A 381 -10.33 -13.33 -4.20
N ILE A 382 -10.62 -14.56 -3.71
CA ILE A 382 -10.66 -14.89 -2.28
C ILE A 382 -9.27 -14.69 -1.64
N ARG A 383 -8.22 -15.27 -2.23
CA ARG A 383 -6.85 -15.13 -1.74
C ARG A 383 -6.41 -13.68 -1.70
N ASP A 384 -6.66 -12.93 -2.78
CA ASP A 384 -6.25 -11.53 -2.91
C ASP A 384 -7.04 -10.64 -1.95
N LEU A 385 -8.31 -10.97 -1.64
CA LEU A 385 -9.08 -10.30 -0.58
C LEU A 385 -8.45 -10.54 0.80
N VAL A 386 -8.15 -11.79 1.15
CA VAL A 386 -7.51 -12.11 2.44
C VAL A 386 -6.16 -11.42 2.55
N LYS A 387 -5.33 -11.47 1.51
CA LYS A 387 -4.06 -10.78 1.44
C LYS A 387 -4.22 -9.27 1.63
N ALA A 388 -5.13 -8.63 0.89
CA ALA A 388 -5.37 -7.19 1.01
C ALA A 388 -5.85 -6.79 2.42
N LEU A 389 -6.69 -7.61 3.05
CA LEU A 389 -7.16 -7.40 4.41
C LEU A 389 -6.00 -7.54 5.42
N SER A 390 -5.17 -8.57 5.27
CA SER A 390 -3.95 -8.77 6.07
C SER A 390 -2.96 -7.62 5.91
N ASP A 391 -2.68 -7.19 4.67
CA ASP A 391 -1.75 -6.09 4.36
C ASP A 391 -2.26 -4.75 4.92
N THR A 392 -3.58 -4.50 4.86
CA THR A 392 -4.19 -3.31 5.46
C THR A 392 -3.99 -3.29 6.98
N MET A 393 -4.17 -4.44 7.63
CA MET A 393 -3.97 -4.57 9.06
C MET A 393 -2.49 -4.45 9.47
N LEU A 394 -1.59 -5.08 8.72
CA LEU A 394 -0.13 -5.02 8.95
C LEU A 394 0.47 -3.66 8.60
N GLY A 395 -0.13 -2.90 7.68
CA GLY A 395 0.29 -1.53 7.38
C GLY A 395 -0.13 -0.51 8.44
N GLY A 396 -1.37 -0.63 8.95
CA GLY A 396 -1.95 0.36 9.86
C GLY A 396 -1.77 0.07 11.35
N LEU A 397 -1.80 -1.19 11.79
CA LEU A 397 -1.76 -1.51 13.22
C LEU A 397 -0.38 -1.34 13.87
N PRO A 398 0.75 -1.75 13.25
CA PRO A 398 2.07 -1.56 13.85
C PRO A 398 2.46 -0.10 14.04
N SER A 399 2.09 0.78 13.09
CA SER A 399 2.32 2.22 13.18
C SER A 399 1.48 2.84 14.28
N PHE A 400 0.18 2.51 14.35
CA PHE A 400 -0.70 2.89 15.45
C PHE A 400 -0.14 2.44 16.81
N TRP A 401 0.26 1.17 16.92
CA TRP A 401 0.78 0.61 18.17
C TRP A 401 2.12 1.22 18.58
N ARG A 402 2.99 1.54 17.62
CA ARG A 402 4.25 2.25 17.89
C ARG A 402 4.00 3.63 18.49
N VAL A 403 3.09 4.42 17.91
CA VAL A 403 2.75 5.77 18.43
C VAL A 403 2.07 5.67 19.79
N ALA A 404 1.14 4.72 19.97
CA ALA A 404 0.49 4.47 21.25
C ALA A 404 1.50 4.06 22.35
N LYS A 405 2.52 3.27 22.00
CA LYS A 405 3.60 2.87 22.91
C LYS A 405 4.56 4.04 23.20
N ASN A 406 4.95 4.81 22.19
CA ASN A 406 5.78 6.02 22.34
C ASN A 406 5.10 7.06 23.25
N HIS A 407 3.77 7.18 23.18
CA HIS A 407 2.97 8.00 24.10
C HIS A 407 2.94 7.45 25.52
N ALA A 408 2.74 6.15 25.68
CA ALA A 408 2.78 5.48 27.00
C ALA A 408 4.16 5.54 27.66
N GLU A 409 5.23 5.49 26.87
CA GLU A 409 6.63 5.62 27.32
C GLU A 409 7.04 7.09 27.59
N GLY A 410 6.15 8.05 27.35
CA GLY A 410 6.33 9.46 27.75
C GLY A 410 7.21 10.30 26.82
N LYS A 411 7.53 9.85 25.60
CA LYS A 411 8.35 10.63 24.64
C LYS A 411 7.74 11.99 24.28
N PHE A 412 6.42 12.10 24.35
CA PHE A 412 5.66 13.30 24.01
C PHE A 412 5.40 14.24 25.20
N ILE A 413 5.87 13.90 26.42
CA ILE A 413 5.72 14.75 27.61
C ILE A 413 7.04 15.49 27.88
N LYS A 414 7.17 16.71 27.34
CA LYS A 414 8.28 17.60 27.68
C LYS A 414 7.90 18.58 28.80
N THR A 415 7.49 18.04 29.95
CA THR A 415 7.43 18.81 31.20
C THR A 415 8.19 18.08 32.29
N LYS A 416 9.42 18.56 32.51
CA LYS A 416 10.22 18.34 33.72
C LYS A 416 9.49 18.99 34.92
N ALA A 417 8.38 18.41 35.36
CA ALA A 417 7.65 18.90 36.54
C ALA A 417 6.74 17.83 37.19
N ARG A 418 7.32 16.69 37.60
CA ARG A 418 7.04 16.04 38.89
C ARG A 418 7.99 14.87 39.12
N ALA A 419 9.22 15.19 39.52
CA ALA A 419 9.98 14.27 40.36
C ALA A 419 9.28 14.26 41.72
N GLY A 420 8.41 13.28 41.95
CA GLY A 420 7.69 13.15 43.21
C GLY A 420 6.34 12.42 43.13
N ALA A 421 6.28 11.27 42.45
CA ALA A 421 5.27 10.25 42.72
C ALA A 421 5.72 8.90 42.13
N GLY A 422 5.97 7.94 43.02
CA GLY A 422 5.79 6.49 42.84
C GLY A 422 6.31 5.82 41.57
N ALA A 423 7.31 4.95 41.75
CA ALA A 423 7.67 3.89 40.82
C ALA A 423 6.48 3.00 40.42
N GLY A 424 6.41 2.59 39.14
CA GLY A 424 5.71 1.37 38.71
C GLY A 424 4.86 1.45 37.44
N GLY A 425 5.43 1.05 36.30
CA GLY A 425 4.85 0.12 35.33
C GLY A 425 3.60 0.48 34.51
N ASP A 426 3.74 0.44 33.18
CA ASP A 426 2.88 -0.38 32.30
C ASP A 426 1.43 0.05 31.99
N LYS A 427 1.07 1.33 32.06
CA LYS A 427 -0.22 1.78 31.52
C LYS A 427 -0.07 2.51 30.19
N VAL A 428 0.05 1.74 29.10
CA VAL A 428 -0.62 2.13 27.84
C VAL A 428 -2.05 2.51 28.22
N SER A 429 -2.54 3.68 27.79
CA SER A 429 -3.92 4.10 28.08
C SER A 429 -4.85 2.92 27.77
N ALA A 430 -5.66 2.50 28.74
CA ALA A 430 -6.54 1.33 28.59
C ALA A 430 -7.41 1.44 27.32
N GLN A 431 -7.75 2.68 26.95
CA GLN A 431 -8.44 3.04 25.72
C GLN A 431 -7.67 2.69 24.44
N ASN A 432 -6.37 3.00 24.38
CA ASN A 432 -5.53 2.70 23.19
C ASN A 432 -5.36 1.19 23.01
N LYS A 433 -5.27 0.45 24.11
CA LYS A 433 -5.25 -1.02 24.08
C LYS A 433 -6.59 -1.59 23.65
N ALA A 434 -7.71 -1.01 24.12
CA ALA A 434 -9.05 -1.40 23.68
C ALA A 434 -9.24 -1.18 22.17
N TRP A 435 -8.86 -0.02 21.63
CA TRP A 435 -8.94 0.26 20.19
C TRP A 435 -8.09 -0.67 19.33
N ALA A 436 -6.91 -1.08 19.82
CA ALA A 436 -6.06 -2.05 19.13
C ALA A 436 -6.70 -3.46 19.15
N VAL A 437 -7.32 -3.85 20.26
CA VAL A 437 -8.07 -5.12 20.39
C VAL A 437 -9.32 -5.10 19.52
N GLU A 438 -10.08 -4.01 19.49
CA GLU A 438 -11.26 -3.86 18.63
C GLU A 438 -10.91 -3.94 17.14
N ALA A 439 -9.79 -3.35 16.71
CA ALA A 439 -9.31 -3.49 15.33
C ALA A 439 -8.97 -4.95 15.00
N LEU A 440 -8.37 -5.68 15.96
CA LEU A 440 -8.09 -7.10 15.82
C LEU A 440 -9.36 -7.94 15.77
N GLU A 441 -10.32 -7.68 16.66
CA GLU A 441 -11.62 -8.36 16.68
C GLU A 441 -12.41 -8.09 15.40
N ALA A 442 -12.32 -6.87 14.84
CA ALA A 442 -12.89 -6.56 13.53
C ALA A 442 -12.25 -7.38 12.42
N TYR A 443 -10.92 -7.50 12.38
CA TYR A 443 -10.22 -8.38 11.44
C TYR A 443 -10.65 -9.85 11.57
N ILE A 444 -10.64 -10.38 12.80
CA ILE A 444 -11.07 -11.76 13.10
C ILE A 444 -12.53 -11.96 12.66
N SER A 445 -13.41 -11.00 12.93
CA SER A 445 -14.82 -11.05 12.55
C SER A 445 -15.02 -11.03 11.04
N LEU A 446 -14.28 -10.20 10.29
CA LEU A 446 -14.35 -10.15 8.83
C LEU A 446 -13.85 -11.45 8.18
N VAL A 447 -12.72 -11.99 8.65
CA VAL A 447 -12.21 -13.30 8.18
C VAL A 447 -13.18 -14.42 8.55
N SER A 448 -13.76 -14.38 9.76
CA SER A 448 -14.76 -15.35 10.21
C SER A 448 -16.04 -15.28 9.39
N HIS A 449 -16.46 -14.07 9.00
CA HIS A 449 -17.62 -13.88 8.14
C HIS A 449 -17.37 -14.41 6.73
N LEU A 450 -16.20 -14.15 6.15
CA LEU A 450 -15.82 -14.62 4.80
C LEU A 450 -15.93 -16.14 4.66
N PHE A 451 -15.37 -16.87 5.63
CA PHE A 451 -15.34 -18.34 5.60
C PHE A 451 -16.51 -18.98 6.37
N SER A 452 -17.40 -18.18 6.95
CA SER A 452 -18.46 -18.66 7.86
C SER A 452 -17.90 -19.56 8.97
N LEU A 453 -16.79 -19.13 9.59
CA LEU A 453 -16.09 -19.90 10.60
C LEU A 453 -16.99 -20.12 11.82
N THR A 454 -17.16 -21.39 12.19
CA THR A 454 -17.85 -21.85 13.39
C THR A 454 -16.89 -22.67 14.24
N ASP A 455 -17.15 -22.75 15.54
CA ASP A 455 -16.25 -23.46 16.45
C ASP A 455 -16.14 -24.95 16.10
N VAL A 456 -14.91 -25.47 16.11
CA VAL A 456 -14.58 -26.86 15.77
C VAL A 456 -15.41 -27.86 16.58
N SER A 457 -15.63 -27.60 17.87
CA SER A 457 -16.41 -28.46 18.77
C SER A 457 -17.86 -28.66 18.34
N ILE A 458 -18.45 -27.67 17.66
CA ILE A 458 -19.83 -27.73 17.15
C ILE A 458 -19.82 -28.50 15.83
N LEU A 459 -18.89 -28.15 14.94
CA LEU A 459 -18.75 -28.79 13.63
C LEU A 459 -18.47 -30.28 13.76
N MET A 460 -17.68 -30.73 14.73
CA MET A 460 -17.40 -32.14 15.02
C MET A 460 -18.65 -33.01 15.20
N ARG A 461 -19.73 -32.45 15.74
CA ARG A 461 -20.96 -33.20 16.05
C ARG A 461 -21.91 -33.34 14.87
N GLN A 462 -21.66 -32.64 13.76
CA GLN A 462 -22.54 -32.63 12.59
C GLN A 462 -21.95 -33.46 11.44
N PRO A 463 -22.75 -34.09 10.56
CA PRO A 463 -22.24 -34.70 9.34
C PRO A 463 -21.51 -33.68 8.46
N LEU A 464 -20.73 -34.13 7.48
CA LEU A 464 -20.08 -33.21 6.53
C LEU A 464 -21.17 -32.35 5.86
N PRO A 465 -21.12 -31.00 6.01
CA PRO A 465 -22.09 -30.11 5.41
C PRO A 465 -21.90 -30.10 3.89
N PRO A 466 -22.96 -29.74 3.14
CA PRO A 466 -22.81 -29.50 1.70
C PRO A 466 -21.76 -28.42 1.42
N VAL A 467 -21.22 -28.42 0.20
CA VAL A 467 -20.22 -27.44 -0.25
C VAL A 467 -20.63 -26.03 0.19
N ALA A 468 -19.77 -25.38 0.97
CA ALA A 468 -20.07 -24.09 1.54
C ALA A 468 -20.31 -23.05 0.42
N ALA A 469 -21.25 -22.14 0.63
CA ALA A 469 -21.66 -21.18 -0.40
C ALA A 469 -20.54 -20.25 -0.89
N TRP A 470 -19.44 -20.09 -0.12
CA TRP A 470 -18.27 -19.30 -0.52
C TRP A 470 -17.30 -20.07 -1.42
N VAL A 471 -17.43 -21.40 -1.53
CA VAL A 471 -16.57 -22.23 -2.38
C VAL A 471 -17.02 -22.12 -3.85
N PRO A 472 -16.10 -21.90 -4.80
CA PRO A 472 -16.42 -21.82 -6.23
C PRO A 472 -17.12 -23.07 -6.75
N ALA A 473 -18.15 -22.89 -7.56
CA ALA A 473 -18.93 -24.01 -8.10
C ALA A 473 -18.12 -24.80 -9.15
N GLY A 474 -18.04 -26.12 -8.98
CA GLY A 474 -17.34 -27.00 -9.93
C GLY A 474 -15.81 -26.95 -9.84
N THR A 475 -15.27 -26.50 -8.71
CA THR A 475 -13.84 -26.63 -8.40
C THR A 475 -13.47 -28.08 -8.11
N SER A 476 -12.29 -28.50 -8.54
CA SER A 476 -11.68 -29.77 -8.13
C SER A 476 -11.01 -29.66 -6.75
N SER A 477 -10.93 -30.78 -6.03
CA SER A 477 -10.30 -30.92 -4.71
C SER A 477 -8.83 -30.49 -4.72
N ALA A 478 -8.07 -30.86 -5.75
CA ALA A 478 -6.66 -30.47 -5.89
C ALA A 478 -6.48 -28.95 -6.07
N THR A 479 -7.32 -28.32 -6.88
CA THR A 479 -7.30 -26.87 -7.12
C THR A 479 -7.68 -26.10 -5.86
N ALA A 480 -8.76 -26.50 -5.19
CA ALA A 480 -9.19 -25.92 -3.93
C ALA A 480 -8.11 -26.05 -2.85
N ALA A 481 -7.51 -27.23 -2.70
CA ALA A 481 -6.44 -27.46 -1.74
C ALA A 481 -5.22 -26.54 -1.95
N HIS A 482 -4.83 -26.30 -3.21
CA HIS A 482 -3.73 -25.38 -3.54
C HIS A 482 -4.01 -23.94 -3.06
N PHE A 483 -5.15 -23.37 -3.45
CA PHE A 483 -5.51 -22.00 -3.10
C PHE A 483 -5.83 -21.83 -1.61
N LEU A 484 -6.44 -22.83 -0.97
CA LEU A 484 -6.65 -22.84 0.48
C LEU A 484 -5.32 -22.85 1.24
N ARG A 485 -4.30 -23.56 0.74
CA ARG A 485 -2.96 -23.55 1.33
C ARG A 485 -2.31 -22.17 1.23
N GLU A 486 -2.37 -21.52 0.06
CA GLU A 486 -1.85 -20.15 -0.10
C GLU A 486 -2.58 -19.15 0.79
N THR A 487 -3.91 -19.24 0.84
CA THR A 487 -4.75 -18.37 1.67
C THR A 487 -4.45 -18.58 3.15
N LEU A 488 -4.31 -19.84 3.59
CA LEU A 488 -3.92 -20.17 4.96
C LEU A 488 -2.54 -19.62 5.31
N ALA A 489 -1.57 -19.67 4.39
CA ALA A 489 -0.23 -19.12 4.61
C ALA A 489 -0.31 -17.61 4.91
N HIS A 490 -1.07 -16.84 4.13
CA HIS A 490 -1.29 -15.41 4.41
C HIS A 490 -1.94 -15.15 5.77
N ILE A 491 -2.94 -15.96 6.16
CA ILE A 491 -3.58 -15.83 7.49
C ILE A 491 -2.57 -16.17 8.60
N VAL A 492 -1.76 -17.23 8.44
CA VAL A 492 -0.74 -17.64 9.39
C VAL A 492 0.33 -16.56 9.57
N ASP A 493 0.84 -15.99 8.48
CA ASP A 493 1.84 -14.92 8.50
C ASP A 493 1.28 -13.68 9.20
N ALA A 494 0.06 -13.26 8.83
CA ALA A 494 -0.62 -12.16 9.50
C ALA A 494 -0.82 -12.41 10.99
N CYS A 495 -1.26 -13.62 11.39
CA CYS A 495 -1.41 -13.97 12.80
C CYS A 495 -0.08 -13.99 13.56
N ASN A 496 1.01 -14.46 12.93
CA ASN A 496 2.35 -14.46 13.53
C ASN A 496 2.85 -13.03 13.79
N ASP A 497 2.72 -12.15 12.79
CA ASP A 497 3.14 -10.75 12.90
C ASP A 497 2.28 -10.00 13.91
N LEU A 498 0.95 -10.22 13.91
CA LEU A 498 0.04 -9.63 14.90
C LEU A 498 0.32 -10.11 16.33
N ALA A 499 0.72 -11.38 16.51
CA ALA A 499 1.13 -11.88 17.81
C ALA A 499 2.49 -11.31 18.25
N ALA A 500 3.40 -11.01 17.32
CA ALA A 500 4.68 -10.36 17.62
C ALA A 500 4.48 -8.94 18.19
N LEU A 501 3.39 -8.25 17.83
CA LEU A 501 3.04 -6.94 18.39
C LEU A 501 2.60 -7.01 19.87
N GLY A 502 2.23 -8.18 20.38
CA GLY A 502 1.85 -8.40 21.78
C GLY A 502 0.55 -7.71 22.23
N ILE A 503 -0.27 -7.25 21.27
CA ILE A 503 -1.49 -6.48 21.52
C ILE A 503 -2.60 -7.35 22.13
N ALA A 504 -2.76 -8.57 21.62
CA ALA A 504 -3.83 -9.48 22.00
C ALA A 504 -3.31 -10.76 22.65
N SER A 505 -4.22 -11.45 23.37
CA SER A 505 -3.94 -12.79 23.87
C SER A 505 -3.67 -13.71 22.69
N ALA A 506 -2.53 -14.39 22.69
CA ALA A 506 -2.20 -15.39 21.68
C ALA A 506 -3.28 -16.49 21.56
N THR A 507 -4.20 -16.62 22.52
CA THR A 507 -5.32 -17.55 22.48
C THR A 507 -6.35 -17.23 21.39
N THR A 508 -6.72 -15.97 21.16
CA THR A 508 -7.75 -15.61 20.17
C THR A 508 -7.26 -15.81 18.74
N LEU A 509 -6.01 -15.44 18.48
CA LEU A 509 -5.33 -15.70 17.20
C LEU A 509 -5.14 -17.20 16.95
N ARG A 510 -4.78 -17.99 17.98
CA ARG A 510 -4.74 -19.46 17.85
C ARG A 510 -6.12 -20.04 17.54
N ALA A 511 -7.18 -19.55 18.19
CA ALA A 511 -8.54 -20.02 17.93
C ALA A 511 -8.98 -19.74 16.49
N LEU A 512 -8.72 -18.53 15.97
CA LEU A 512 -8.96 -18.20 14.56
C LEU A 512 -8.22 -19.17 13.63
N LEU A 513 -6.93 -19.41 13.87
CA LEU A 513 -6.13 -20.33 13.04
C LEU A 513 -6.66 -21.76 13.08
N THR A 514 -7.03 -22.26 14.26
CA THR A 514 -7.61 -23.61 14.39
C THR A 514 -8.95 -23.71 13.66
N ASN A 515 -9.84 -22.73 13.82
CA ASN A 515 -11.15 -22.70 13.16
C ASN A 515 -10.99 -22.60 11.62
N ALA A 516 -10.08 -21.75 11.13
CA ALA A 516 -9.80 -21.60 9.70
C ALA A 516 -9.25 -22.90 9.10
N ARG A 517 -8.25 -23.52 9.75
CA ARG A 517 -7.71 -24.83 9.31
C ARG A 517 -8.79 -25.89 9.25
N PHE A 518 -9.64 -25.96 10.27
CA PHE A 518 -10.70 -26.95 10.35
C PHE A 518 -11.72 -26.79 9.22
N CYS A 519 -12.15 -25.55 8.96
CA CYS A 519 -13.03 -25.22 7.84
C CYS A 519 -12.39 -25.60 6.49
N PHE A 520 -11.11 -25.30 6.28
CA PHE A 520 -10.42 -25.61 5.02
C PHE A 520 -10.26 -27.11 4.81
N VAL A 521 -9.92 -27.85 5.86
CA VAL A 521 -9.87 -29.33 5.82
C VAL A 521 -11.24 -29.90 5.50
N GLN A 522 -12.31 -29.35 6.10
CA GLN A 522 -13.68 -29.79 5.83
C GLN A 522 -14.08 -29.58 4.36
N VAL A 523 -13.76 -28.41 3.78
CA VAL A 523 -14.00 -28.14 2.36
C VAL A 523 -13.26 -29.13 1.47
N VAL A 524 -11.98 -29.39 1.74
CA VAL A 524 -11.20 -30.38 0.97
C VAL A 524 -11.80 -31.78 1.12
N CYS A 525 -12.26 -32.17 2.31
CA CYS A 525 -12.92 -33.46 2.52
C CYS A 525 -14.22 -33.61 1.73
N VAL A 526 -15.07 -32.56 1.68
CA VAL A 526 -16.32 -32.58 0.89
C VAL A 526 -15.99 -32.71 -0.60
N LEU A 527 -15.09 -31.88 -1.12
CA LEU A 527 -14.69 -31.91 -2.53
C LEU A 527 -14.00 -33.23 -2.90
N TRP A 528 -13.23 -33.82 -1.99
CA TRP A 528 -12.63 -35.13 -2.18
C TRP A 528 -13.69 -36.22 -2.37
N GLN A 529 -14.76 -36.21 -1.56
CA GLN A 529 -15.86 -37.15 -1.70
C GLN A 529 -16.68 -36.91 -2.98
N GLU A 530 -16.93 -35.65 -3.35
CA GLU A 530 -17.63 -35.33 -4.60
C GLU A 530 -16.82 -35.74 -5.85
N ASP A 531 -15.53 -35.44 -5.86
CA ASP A 531 -14.62 -35.81 -6.96
C ASP A 531 -14.46 -37.33 -7.08
N ALA A 532 -14.43 -38.06 -5.95
CA ALA A 532 -14.34 -39.53 -5.95
C ALA A 532 -15.56 -40.17 -6.63
N LYS A 533 -16.75 -39.60 -6.46
CA LYS A 533 -17.99 -40.10 -7.09
C LYS A 533 -18.00 -39.94 -8.60
N ILE A 534 -17.33 -38.93 -9.15
CA ILE A 534 -17.24 -38.72 -10.61
C ILE A 534 -15.97 -39.33 -11.21
N PHE A 535 -15.07 -39.86 -10.38
CA PHE A 535 -13.75 -40.26 -10.82
C PHE A 535 -13.77 -41.41 -11.84
N HIS A 536 -14.74 -42.31 -11.74
CA HIS A 536 -14.90 -43.41 -12.70
C HIS A 536 -15.06 -42.91 -14.15
N LEU A 537 -15.52 -41.67 -14.37
CA LEU A 537 -15.60 -41.06 -15.71
C LEU A 537 -14.23 -40.77 -16.34
N LEU A 538 -13.15 -40.74 -15.54
CA LEU A 538 -11.77 -40.49 -16.01
C LEU A 538 -11.10 -41.75 -16.58
N GLU A 539 -11.71 -42.93 -16.42
CA GLU A 539 -11.18 -44.18 -16.97
C GLU A 539 -11.28 -44.18 -18.50
N ASP A 540 -10.15 -44.40 -19.15
CA ASP A 540 -10.02 -44.53 -20.60
C ASP A 540 -9.69 -45.98 -21.03
N TRP A 541 -9.60 -46.90 -20.07
CA TRP A 541 -9.27 -48.32 -20.23
C TRP A 541 -7.90 -48.58 -20.85
N THR A 542 -6.97 -47.63 -20.69
CA THR A 542 -5.59 -47.80 -21.12
C THR A 542 -4.91 -48.88 -20.28
N LEU A 543 -4.42 -49.92 -20.94
CA LEU A 543 -3.77 -51.05 -20.27
C LEU A 543 -2.40 -50.63 -19.71
N ASN A 544 -2.12 -51.09 -18.49
CA ASN A 544 -0.85 -50.85 -17.82
C ASN A 544 0.25 -51.74 -18.42
N PRO A 545 1.40 -51.17 -18.85
CA PRO A 545 2.52 -51.97 -19.36
C PRO A 545 3.23 -52.79 -18.27
N ASP A 546 3.17 -52.35 -17.01
CA ASP A 546 3.93 -52.94 -15.90
C ASP A 546 3.24 -54.18 -15.30
N GLU A 547 1.91 -54.21 -15.31
CA GLU A 547 1.10 -55.26 -14.66
C GLU A 547 0.02 -55.76 -15.63
N GLN A 548 0.01 -57.07 -15.90
CA GLN A 548 -0.89 -57.68 -16.88
C GLN A 548 -2.36 -57.49 -16.50
N ALA A 549 -3.19 -57.17 -17.51
CA ALA A 549 -4.66 -57.09 -17.37
C ALA A 549 -5.16 -56.04 -16.35
N THR A 550 -4.41 -54.97 -16.10
CA THR A 550 -4.86 -53.84 -15.28
C THR A 550 -4.84 -52.53 -16.06
N THR A 551 -5.61 -51.52 -15.63
CA THR A 551 -5.64 -50.19 -16.26
C THR A 551 -4.74 -49.19 -15.55
N LEU A 552 -4.24 -48.18 -16.28
CA LEU A 552 -3.47 -47.07 -15.71
C LEU A 552 -4.29 -46.22 -14.73
N HIS A 553 -5.62 -46.32 -14.78
CA HIS A 553 -6.54 -45.66 -13.86
C HIS A 553 -6.27 -45.99 -12.38
N LEU A 554 -5.85 -47.22 -12.06
CA LEU A 554 -5.50 -47.59 -10.68
C LEU A 554 -4.36 -46.74 -10.12
N ARG A 555 -3.40 -46.37 -10.97
CA ARG A 555 -2.31 -45.45 -10.61
C ARG A 555 -2.82 -44.03 -10.41
N ALA A 556 -3.80 -43.60 -11.22
CA ALA A 556 -4.45 -42.32 -11.05
C ALA A 556 -5.23 -42.24 -9.72
N ILE A 557 -6.01 -43.28 -9.37
CA ILE A 557 -6.72 -43.39 -8.07
C ILE A 557 -5.72 -43.24 -6.91
N ALA A 558 -4.61 -43.98 -6.96
CA ALA A 558 -3.59 -43.93 -5.93
C ALA A 558 -2.94 -42.54 -5.80
N ALA A 559 -2.62 -41.90 -6.93
CA ALA A 559 -2.04 -40.56 -6.96
C ALA A 559 -3.02 -39.51 -6.40
N PHE A 560 -4.30 -39.61 -6.77
CA PHE A 560 -5.37 -38.73 -6.29
C PHE A 560 -5.55 -38.83 -4.77
N HIS A 561 -5.73 -40.03 -4.24
CA HIS A 561 -5.85 -40.25 -2.79
C HIS A 561 -4.63 -39.75 -2.03
N LYS A 562 -3.42 -40.06 -2.52
CA LYS A 562 -2.17 -39.65 -1.89
C LYS A 562 -2.02 -38.12 -1.88
N SER A 563 -2.38 -37.45 -2.97
CA SER A 563 -2.34 -35.99 -3.04
C SER A 563 -3.31 -35.36 -2.05
N ASN A 564 -4.58 -35.76 -2.07
CA ASN A 564 -5.60 -35.19 -1.19
C ASN A 564 -5.30 -35.46 0.29
N ALA A 565 -4.86 -36.67 0.65
CA ALA A 565 -4.40 -36.98 1.99
C ALA A 565 -3.23 -36.07 2.41
N ARG A 566 -2.23 -35.87 1.53
CA ARG A 566 -1.10 -34.98 1.80
C ARG A 566 -1.52 -33.53 1.97
N GLN A 567 -2.41 -33.01 1.12
CA GLN A 567 -2.89 -31.63 1.25
C GLN A 567 -3.72 -31.43 2.53
N ALA A 568 -4.61 -32.37 2.85
CA ALA A 568 -5.37 -32.35 4.10
C ALA A 568 -4.45 -32.41 5.32
N PHE A 569 -3.37 -33.20 5.28
CA PHE A 569 -2.34 -33.25 6.32
C PHE A 569 -1.68 -31.89 6.52
N HIS A 570 -1.25 -31.22 5.44
CA HIS A 570 -0.64 -29.90 5.52
C HIS A 570 -1.61 -28.83 6.05
N LEU A 571 -2.87 -28.82 5.58
CA LEU A 571 -3.89 -27.89 6.05
C LEU A 571 -4.23 -28.09 7.53
N ALA A 572 -4.20 -29.34 8.01
CA ALA A 572 -4.41 -29.66 9.42
C ALA A 572 -3.21 -29.31 10.33
N GLY A 573 -2.14 -28.72 9.78
CA GLY A 573 -0.93 -28.36 10.53
C GLY A 573 0.08 -29.50 10.70
N GLY A 574 -0.05 -30.57 9.90
CA GLY A 574 0.87 -31.69 9.89
C GLY A 574 2.30 -31.28 9.50
N ARG A 575 3.29 -31.78 10.24
CA ARG A 575 4.71 -31.42 10.10
C ARG A 575 5.32 -32.08 8.87
N SER A 576 5.97 -31.31 8.00
CA SER A 576 6.82 -31.81 6.92
C SER A 576 8.09 -30.95 6.84
N ALA A 577 9.19 -31.51 6.32
CA ALA A 577 10.49 -30.82 6.25
C ALA A 577 10.46 -29.49 5.46
N SER A 578 9.42 -29.25 4.66
CA SER A 578 9.27 -28.07 3.81
C SER A 578 8.36 -26.96 4.38
N THR A 579 7.70 -27.16 5.52
CA THR A 579 6.72 -26.19 6.04
C THR A 579 7.26 -25.54 7.33
N PRO A 580 7.59 -24.23 7.33
CA PRO A 580 8.06 -23.55 8.53
C PRO A 580 6.97 -23.49 9.60
N VAL A 581 7.39 -23.54 10.87
CA VAL A 581 6.51 -23.54 12.04
C VAL A 581 5.90 -22.14 12.22
N SER A 582 4.58 -22.06 12.45
CA SER A 582 3.97 -20.81 12.95
C SER A 582 4.53 -20.49 14.34
N ALA A 583 5.04 -19.27 14.53
CA ALA A 583 5.61 -18.84 15.82
C ALA A 583 4.61 -18.96 16.99
N LEU A 584 3.30 -18.88 16.72
CA LEU A 584 2.24 -19.13 17.71
C LEU A 584 2.22 -20.57 18.24
N GLU A 585 2.66 -21.53 17.43
CA GLU A 585 2.60 -22.97 17.68
C GLU A 585 3.92 -23.53 18.22
N ALA A 586 5.04 -22.85 17.96
CA ALA A 586 6.36 -23.19 18.50
C ALA A 586 6.47 -22.96 20.02
N ARG A 587 5.60 -22.14 20.62
CA ARG A 587 5.71 -21.71 22.02
C ARG A 587 5.18 -22.72 23.06
N GLY A 588 4.70 -23.89 22.63
CA GLY A 588 4.25 -24.98 23.51
C GLY A 588 5.42 -25.87 23.98
N LYS A 589 5.66 -25.93 25.30
CA LYS A 589 6.89 -26.47 25.92
C LYS A 589 7.15 -27.98 25.83
N ASN A 590 6.25 -28.85 25.34
CA ASN A 590 6.45 -30.32 25.37
C ASN A 590 5.85 -30.98 24.13
N ARG A 591 6.63 -31.31 23.09
CA ARG A 591 6.04 -31.76 21.79
C ARG A 591 6.79 -32.85 21.01
N ALA A 592 7.67 -33.61 21.66
CA ALA A 592 8.37 -34.74 21.03
C ALA A 592 7.51 -36.03 20.94
N ALA A 593 6.33 -36.06 21.57
CA ALA A 593 5.45 -37.25 21.65
C ALA A 593 3.97 -36.98 21.30
N GLU A 594 3.60 -35.79 20.83
CA GLU A 594 2.22 -35.50 20.40
C GLU A 594 1.99 -35.97 18.95
N GLN A 595 0.80 -36.54 18.69
CA GLN A 595 0.31 -36.92 17.37
C GLN A 595 0.60 -35.83 16.32
N PRO A 596 0.95 -36.20 15.07
CA PRO A 596 1.38 -35.24 14.04
C PRO A 596 0.28 -34.24 13.67
N VAL A 597 -0.99 -34.62 13.87
CA VAL A 597 -2.19 -33.82 13.64
C VAL A 597 -3.16 -34.09 14.80
N ALA A 598 -3.94 -33.10 15.21
CA ALA A 598 -4.93 -33.25 16.27
C ALA A 598 -6.02 -34.27 15.89
N SER A 599 -6.47 -35.08 16.85
CA SER A 599 -7.39 -36.21 16.65
C SER A 599 -8.72 -35.83 15.97
N GLU A 600 -9.21 -34.62 16.20
CA GLU A 600 -10.42 -34.04 15.60
C GLU A 600 -10.32 -33.97 14.06
N PHE A 601 -9.19 -33.46 13.57
CA PHE A 601 -8.91 -33.38 12.14
C PHE A 601 -8.71 -34.77 11.55
N THR A 602 -7.96 -35.62 12.25
CA THR A 602 -7.65 -36.97 11.79
C THR A 602 -8.90 -37.82 11.63
N THR A 603 -9.87 -37.72 12.55
CA THR A 603 -11.15 -38.45 12.46
C THR A 603 -11.93 -38.05 11.20
N ARG A 604 -11.98 -36.74 10.89
CA ARG A 604 -12.65 -36.24 9.68
C ARG A 604 -11.98 -36.65 8.40
N ILE A 605 -10.65 -36.52 8.35
CA ILE A 605 -9.88 -36.87 7.17
C ILE A 605 -9.95 -38.39 6.93
N LYS A 606 -9.90 -39.20 8.00
CA LYS A 606 -10.09 -40.66 7.91
C LYS A 606 -11.45 -41.01 7.32
N GLY A 607 -12.54 -40.39 7.80
CA GLY A 607 -13.87 -40.59 7.23
C GLY A 607 -13.93 -40.24 5.74
N ALA A 608 -13.42 -39.07 5.35
CA ALA A 608 -13.38 -38.67 3.95
C ALA A 608 -12.52 -39.59 3.06
N PHE A 609 -11.39 -40.08 3.58
CA PHE A 609 -10.53 -41.03 2.89
C PHE A 609 -11.24 -42.37 2.63
N LEU A 610 -11.93 -42.91 3.64
CA LEU A 610 -12.69 -44.16 3.52
C LEU A 610 -13.90 -44.01 2.60
N ASP A 611 -14.71 -42.96 2.77
CA ASP A 611 -15.87 -42.68 1.93
C ASP A 611 -15.46 -42.50 0.46
N ALA A 612 -14.33 -41.85 0.20
CA ALA A 612 -13.77 -41.77 -1.15
C ALA A 612 -13.41 -43.15 -1.69
N LEU A 613 -12.72 -44.01 -0.91
CA LEU A 613 -12.43 -45.40 -1.33
C LEU A 613 -13.68 -46.20 -1.64
N TYR A 614 -14.74 -46.08 -0.83
CA TYR A 614 -16.03 -46.70 -1.12
C TYR A 614 -16.66 -46.16 -2.41
N ALA A 615 -16.59 -44.84 -2.65
CA ALA A 615 -17.05 -44.24 -3.90
C ALA A 615 -16.26 -44.74 -5.12
N PHE A 616 -14.96 -45.01 -4.99
CA PHE A 616 -14.18 -45.65 -6.05
C PHE A 616 -14.65 -47.08 -6.33
N LEU A 617 -14.89 -47.87 -5.27
CA LEU A 617 -15.38 -49.24 -5.41
C LEU A 617 -16.75 -49.27 -6.11
N ASP A 618 -17.67 -48.37 -5.74
CA ASP A 618 -18.97 -48.21 -6.42
C ASP A 618 -18.80 -47.73 -7.87
N GLY A 619 -17.93 -46.74 -8.09
CA GLY A 619 -17.59 -46.22 -9.41
C GLY A 619 -17.05 -47.29 -10.37
N MET A 620 -16.27 -48.27 -9.88
CA MET A 620 -15.79 -49.40 -10.67
C MET A 620 -16.93 -50.32 -11.15
N VAL A 621 -17.98 -50.49 -10.33
CA VAL A 621 -19.17 -51.28 -10.69
C VAL A 621 -20.00 -50.52 -11.72
N GLN A 622 -20.23 -49.23 -11.51
CA GLN A 622 -20.92 -48.37 -12.48
C GLN A 622 -20.20 -48.37 -13.83
N LEU A 623 -18.88 -48.26 -13.81
CA LEU A 623 -18.03 -48.31 -15.00
C LEU A 623 -18.19 -49.63 -15.78
N ALA A 624 -18.23 -50.77 -15.08
CA ALA A 624 -18.35 -52.10 -15.68
C ALA A 624 -19.65 -52.26 -16.49
N PHE A 625 -20.77 -51.68 -16.01
CA PHE A 625 -22.09 -51.82 -16.64
C PHE A 625 -22.53 -50.64 -17.51
N SER A 626 -21.86 -49.48 -17.39
CA SER A 626 -22.17 -48.29 -18.20
C SER A 626 -21.90 -48.50 -19.70
N GLU A 627 -22.29 -47.57 -20.56
CA GLU A 627 -21.81 -47.55 -21.95
C GLU A 627 -20.43 -46.88 -22.03
N TYR A 628 -19.53 -47.40 -22.87
CA TYR A 628 -18.21 -46.80 -23.06
C TYR A 628 -18.36 -45.42 -23.72
N SER A 629 -18.11 -44.37 -22.94
CA SER A 629 -18.20 -42.98 -23.36
C SER A 629 -16.97 -42.21 -22.88
N PRO A 630 -15.89 -42.13 -23.69
CA PRO A 630 -14.67 -41.48 -23.25
C PRO A 630 -14.84 -39.97 -23.04
N LEU A 631 -14.07 -39.41 -22.10
CA LEU A 631 -14.11 -37.98 -21.78
C LEU A 631 -13.48 -37.12 -22.90
N GLU A 632 -12.41 -37.63 -23.50
CA GLU A 632 -11.67 -37.04 -24.63
C GLU A 632 -11.63 -38.04 -25.81
N PRO A 633 -12.50 -37.88 -26.83
CA PRO A 633 -12.59 -38.83 -27.95
C PRO A 633 -11.33 -38.92 -28.82
N ARG A 634 -10.41 -37.93 -28.72
CA ARG A 634 -9.19 -37.88 -29.53
C ARG A 634 -8.03 -38.69 -28.95
N THR A 635 -8.07 -38.96 -27.65
CA THR A 635 -7.00 -39.65 -26.90
C THR A 635 -7.41 -41.07 -26.50
N ALA A 636 -8.71 -41.33 -26.38
CA ALA A 636 -9.23 -42.65 -26.03
C ALA A 636 -9.40 -43.55 -27.28
N LEU A 637 -8.56 -44.57 -27.39
CA LEU A 637 -8.69 -45.60 -28.43
C LEU A 637 -9.73 -46.63 -28.00
N SER A 638 -10.68 -46.96 -28.88
CA SER A 638 -11.63 -48.05 -28.63
C SER A 638 -10.96 -49.43 -28.62
N VAL A 639 -9.82 -49.54 -29.30
CA VAL A 639 -9.03 -50.77 -29.41
C VAL A 639 -7.67 -50.54 -28.77
N GLN A 640 -7.36 -51.31 -27.74
CA GLN A 640 -6.14 -51.19 -26.94
C GLN A 640 -5.19 -52.36 -27.25
N ALA A 641 -3.91 -52.09 -27.50
CA ALA A 641 -2.92 -53.13 -27.71
C ALA A 641 -2.57 -53.82 -26.38
N VAL A 642 -2.50 -55.15 -26.37
CA VAL A 642 -2.14 -55.90 -25.15
C VAL A 642 -0.62 -55.81 -24.92
N PRO A 643 -0.18 -55.31 -23.75
CA PRO A 643 1.25 -55.25 -23.43
C PRO A 643 1.90 -56.64 -23.47
N GLY A 644 2.97 -56.79 -24.24
CA GLY A 644 3.74 -58.04 -24.32
C GLY A 644 3.19 -59.12 -25.28
N GLN A 645 2.11 -58.85 -26.02
CA GLN A 645 1.62 -59.73 -27.08
C GLN A 645 1.47 -58.98 -28.41
N PRO A 646 2.49 -59.03 -29.30
CA PRO A 646 2.41 -58.35 -30.59
C PRO A 646 1.25 -58.89 -31.43
N GLY A 647 0.35 -58.00 -31.87
CA GLY A 647 -0.82 -58.33 -32.68
C GLY A 647 -2.10 -58.65 -31.90
N SER A 648 -2.06 -58.68 -30.56
CA SER A 648 -3.25 -58.83 -29.71
C SER A 648 -3.84 -57.47 -29.34
N SER A 649 -5.15 -57.30 -29.55
CA SER A 649 -5.86 -56.08 -29.22
C SER A 649 -7.20 -56.36 -28.53
N VAL A 650 -7.60 -55.45 -27.65
CA VAL A 650 -8.79 -55.54 -26.82
C VAL A 650 -9.76 -54.42 -27.20
N ASP A 651 -10.99 -54.77 -27.56
CA ASP A 651 -12.05 -53.79 -27.84
C ASP A 651 -12.81 -53.45 -26.56
N VAL A 652 -12.67 -52.20 -26.12
CA VAL A 652 -13.26 -51.68 -24.88
C VAL A 652 -14.76 -51.41 -25.03
N ARG A 653 -15.30 -51.37 -26.26
CA ARG A 653 -16.75 -51.22 -26.46
C ARG A 653 -17.53 -52.47 -26.02
N ASP A 654 -16.88 -53.63 -26.07
CA ASP A 654 -17.46 -54.87 -25.62
C ASP A 654 -17.68 -54.85 -24.09
N LEU A 655 -18.91 -55.18 -23.67
CA LEU A 655 -19.30 -55.22 -22.26
C LEU A 655 -18.49 -56.28 -21.50
N ASP A 656 -18.31 -57.46 -22.11
CA ASP A 656 -17.62 -58.58 -21.48
C ASP A 656 -16.16 -58.24 -21.18
N THR A 657 -15.50 -57.63 -22.15
CA THR A 657 -14.14 -57.11 -21.99
C THR A 657 -14.03 -56.14 -20.82
N ARG A 658 -14.96 -55.20 -20.69
CA ARG A 658 -14.96 -54.23 -19.59
C ARG A 658 -15.24 -54.86 -18.23
N VAL A 659 -16.19 -55.81 -18.15
CA VAL A 659 -16.45 -56.54 -16.91
C VAL A 659 -15.21 -57.33 -16.48
N LEU A 660 -14.55 -58.03 -17.40
CA LEU A 660 -13.32 -58.79 -17.09
C LEU A 660 -12.18 -57.89 -16.62
N LEU A 661 -11.96 -56.74 -17.28
CA LEU A 661 -10.96 -55.74 -16.86
C LEU A 661 -11.32 -55.10 -15.52
N SER A 662 -12.59 -54.83 -15.24
CA SER A 662 -13.03 -54.33 -13.94
C SER A 662 -12.77 -55.34 -12.81
N VAL A 663 -13.00 -56.63 -13.06
CA VAL A 663 -12.73 -57.70 -12.07
C VAL A 663 -11.22 -57.81 -11.79
N THR A 664 -10.37 -57.78 -12.82
CA THR A 664 -8.90 -57.80 -12.60
C THR A 664 -8.41 -56.52 -11.93
N ASN A 665 -8.97 -55.36 -12.30
CA ASN A 665 -8.69 -54.09 -11.65
C ASN A 665 -9.04 -54.11 -10.16
N LEU A 666 -10.23 -54.61 -9.81
CA LEU A 666 -10.70 -54.73 -8.43
C LEU A 666 -9.83 -55.69 -7.62
N ALA A 667 -9.43 -56.82 -8.20
CA ALA A 667 -8.52 -57.77 -7.57
C ALA A 667 -7.14 -57.13 -7.28
N HIS A 668 -6.58 -56.39 -8.23
CA HIS A 668 -5.32 -55.68 -8.03
C HIS A 668 -5.47 -54.53 -7.00
N LEU A 669 -6.53 -53.75 -7.10
CA LEU A 669 -6.85 -52.64 -6.18
C LEU A 669 -6.90 -53.14 -4.72
N THR A 670 -7.57 -54.27 -4.49
CA THR A 670 -7.72 -54.88 -3.16
C THR A 670 -6.43 -55.51 -2.65
N ARG A 671 -5.64 -56.12 -3.55
CA ARG A 671 -4.41 -56.84 -3.17
C ARG A 671 -3.23 -55.90 -2.87
N SER A 672 -3.09 -54.80 -3.60
CA SER A 672 -1.87 -53.97 -3.56
C SER A 672 -2.16 -52.49 -3.27
N VAL A 673 -3.10 -51.88 -3.97
CA VAL A 673 -3.30 -50.42 -3.95
C VAL A 673 -3.94 -49.96 -2.65
N ILE A 674 -5.09 -50.50 -2.25
CA ILE A 674 -5.80 -50.12 -1.02
C ILE A 674 -4.92 -50.38 0.21
N PRO A 675 -4.31 -51.58 0.41
CA PRO A 675 -3.42 -51.80 1.54
C PRO A 675 -2.22 -50.84 1.56
N GLY A 676 -1.66 -50.53 0.39
CA GLY A 676 -0.57 -49.56 0.27
C GLY A 676 -0.98 -48.13 0.64
N LEU A 677 -2.18 -47.70 0.25
CA LEU A 677 -2.75 -46.39 0.60
C LEU A 677 -3.09 -46.29 2.08
N VAL A 678 -3.77 -47.31 2.64
CA VAL A 678 -4.14 -47.37 4.06
C VAL A 678 -2.88 -47.35 4.92
N LYS A 679 -1.84 -48.10 4.56
CA LYS A 679 -0.56 -48.09 5.27
C LYS A 679 0.12 -46.70 5.24
N GLN A 680 0.17 -46.07 4.07
CA GLN A 680 0.72 -44.71 3.96
C GLN A 680 -0.07 -43.70 4.81
N PHE A 681 -1.39 -43.85 4.86
CA PHE A 681 -2.26 -43.03 5.70
C PHE A 681 -2.06 -43.29 7.19
N SER A 682 -2.02 -44.56 7.61
CA SER A 682 -1.80 -44.96 9.01
C SER A 682 -0.48 -44.44 9.54
N ASP A 683 0.57 -44.52 8.73
CA ASP A 683 1.91 -44.05 9.07
C ASP A 683 1.96 -42.52 9.17
N ALA A 684 1.32 -41.81 8.23
CA ALA A 684 1.32 -40.34 8.19
C ALA A 684 0.50 -39.71 9.32
N TYR A 685 -0.66 -40.29 9.65
CA TYR A 685 -1.59 -39.76 10.67
C TYR A 685 -1.42 -40.43 12.04
N ALA A 686 -0.58 -41.47 12.15
CA ALA A 686 -0.39 -42.26 13.36
C ALA A 686 -1.69 -42.88 13.90
N VAL A 687 -2.50 -43.48 13.02
CA VAL A 687 -3.80 -44.09 13.34
C VAL A 687 -3.88 -45.54 12.87
N LYS A 688 -4.53 -46.40 13.66
CA LYS A 688 -4.82 -47.80 13.29
C LYS A 688 -6.05 -47.88 12.38
N MET A 689 -5.93 -48.66 11.30
CA MET A 689 -6.97 -48.83 10.28
C MET A 689 -7.18 -50.30 9.88
N ASP A 690 -6.81 -51.24 10.75
CA ASP A 690 -6.89 -52.68 10.44
C ASP A 690 -8.35 -53.13 10.22
N ASP A 691 -9.27 -52.69 11.07
CA ASP A 691 -10.70 -53.01 10.95
C ASP A 691 -11.34 -52.37 9.70
N ASP A 692 -10.94 -51.14 9.37
CA ASP A 692 -11.42 -50.44 8.17
C ASP A 692 -10.91 -51.12 6.88
N LEU A 693 -9.68 -51.65 6.91
CA LEU A 693 -9.12 -52.42 5.80
C LEU A 693 -9.84 -53.75 5.61
N ALA A 694 -10.19 -54.43 6.71
CA ALA A 694 -10.95 -55.68 6.66
C ALA A 694 -12.34 -55.47 6.06
N THR A 695 -13.05 -54.40 6.45
CA THR A 695 -14.37 -54.06 5.89
C THR A 695 -14.28 -53.67 4.42
N LEU A 696 -13.29 -52.88 4.02
CA LEU A 696 -13.04 -52.56 2.60
C LEU A 696 -12.75 -53.81 1.77
N ALA A 697 -11.97 -54.75 2.30
CA ALA A 697 -11.67 -56.02 1.63
C ALA A 697 -12.94 -56.89 1.48
N GLU A 698 -13.80 -56.94 2.50
CA GLU A 698 -15.08 -57.65 2.44
C GLU A 698 -16.00 -57.08 1.34
N VAL A 699 -16.16 -55.75 1.30
CA VAL A 699 -16.95 -55.08 0.26
C VAL A 699 -16.38 -55.36 -1.12
N ALA A 700 -15.06 -55.27 -1.30
CA ALA A 700 -14.42 -55.57 -2.58
C ALA A 700 -14.63 -57.03 -3.03
N VAL A 701 -14.62 -58.00 -2.12
CA VAL A 701 -14.95 -59.41 -2.43
C VAL A 701 -16.41 -59.56 -2.87
N GLN A 702 -17.34 -58.86 -2.22
CA GLN A 702 -18.75 -58.87 -2.62
C GLN A 702 -18.94 -58.29 -4.03
N LEU A 703 -18.28 -57.17 -4.34
CA LEU A 703 -18.34 -56.54 -5.66
C LEU A 703 -17.70 -57.40 -6.75
N ASP A 704 -16.57 -58.05 -6.45
CA ASP A 704 -15.94 -59.02 -7.35
C ASP A 704 -16.90 -60.17 -7.67
N ALA A 705 -17.60 -60.70 -6.66
CA ALA A 705 -18.60 -61.74 -6.87
C ALA A 705 -19.76 -61.26 -7.75
N ILE A 706 -20.27 -60.04 -7.56
CA ILE A 706 -21.37 -59.49 -8.38
C ILE A 706 -20.95 -59.37 -9.85
N LEU A 707 -19.81 -58.72 -10.12
CA LEU A 707 -19.32 -58.51 -11.48
C LEU A 707 -18.99 -59.84 -12.18
N PHE A 708 -18.32 -60.74 -11.47
CA PHE A 708 -17.91 -62.03 -12.00
C PHE A 708 -19.12 -62.94 -12.27
N ASN A 709 -20.09 -62.99 -11.35
CA ASN A 709 -21.28 -63.81 -11.51
C ASN A 709 -22.15 -63.32 -12.68
N ASP A 710 -22.29 -62.01 -12.90
CA ASP A 710 -23.00 -61.51 -14.09
C ASP A 710 -22.38 -62.03 -15.39
N TYR A 711 -21.06 -61.92 -15.53
CA TYR A 711 -20.34 -62.42 -16.71
C TYR A 711 -20.55 -63.93 -16.88
N VAL A 712 -20.36 -64.71 -15.80
CA VAL A 712 -20.52 -66.16 -15.84
C VAL A 712 -21.96 -66.54 -16.17
N GLN A 713 -22.97 -65.91 -15.59
CA GLN A 713 -24.38 -66.21 -15.87
C GLN A 713 -24.73 -66.00 -17.34
N ARG A 714 -24.23 -64.93 -17.98
CA ARG A 714 -24.48 -64.68 -19.42
C ARG A 714 -23.85 -65.74 -20.31
N LYS A 715 -22.64 -66.21 -20.00
CA LYS A 715 -21.96 -67.29 -20.77
C LYS A 715 -22.53 -68.67 -20.45
N SER A 716 -22.82 -68.93 -19.18
CA SER A 716 -23.44 -70.15 -18.68
C SER A 716 -24.81 -70.38 -19.30
N GLY A 717 -25.66 -69.36 -19.39
CA GLY A 717 -26.96 -69.46 -20.06
C GLY A 717 -26.90 -69.91 -21.51
N ALA A 718 -25.90 -69.45 -22.28
CA ALA A 718 -25.68 -69.91 -23.65
C ALA A 718 -25.26 -71.40 -23.70
N LEU A 719 -24.35 -71.81 -22.82
CA LEU A 719 -23.92 -73.21 -22.70
C LEU A 719 -25.06 -74.13 -22.24
N SER A 720 -25.81 -73.71 -21.23
CA SER A 720 -26.97 -74.42 -20.71
C SER A 720 -28.04 -74.60 -21.77
N HIS A 721 -28.25 -73.60 -22.64
CA HIS A 721 -29.17 -73.72 -23.76
C HIS A 721 -28.69 -74.76 -24.79
N ILE A 722 -27.40 -74.77 -25.15
CA ILE A 722 -26.84 -75.77 -26.08
C ILE A 722 -27.05 -77.19 -25.55
N ILE A 723 -26.71 -77.44 -24.28
CA ILE A 723 -26.86 -78.76 -23.66
C ILE A 723 -28.33 -79.16 -23.50
N SER A 724 -29.17 -78.28 -22.95
CA SER A 724 -30.59 -78.60 -22.71
C SER A 724 -31.32 -78.88 -24.02
N ARG A 725 -31.06 -78.07 -25.06
CA ARG A 725 -31.61 -78.28 -26.40
C ARG A 725 -31.08 -79.57 -27.02
N GLY A 726 -29.79 -79.84 -26.86
CA GLY A 726 -29.13 -81.06 -27.36
C GLY A 726 -29.69 -82.34 -26.74
N ILE A 727 -30.02 -82.32 -25.45
CA ILE A 727 -30.50 -83.50 -24.72
C ILE A 727 -32.03 -83.68 -24.80
N LEU A 728 -32.81 -82.59 -24.72
CA LEU A 728 -34.27 -82.64 -24.60
C LEU A 728 -35.02 -82.33 -25.91
N GLU A 729 -34.49 -81.46 -26.77
CA GLU A 729 -35.22 -80.88 -27.91
C GLU A 729 -34.67 -81.31 -29.28
N SER A 730 -33.59 -82.10 -29.30
CA SER A 730 -32.90 -82.55 -30.52
C SER A 730 -33.65 -83.62 -31.32
N GLY A 731 -34.80 -84.09 -30.82
CA GLY A 731 -35.56 -85.19 -31.42
C GLY A 731 -34.93 -86.57 -31.19
N ILE A 732 -33.91 -86.64 -30.32
CA ILE A 732 -33.27 -87.89 -29.92
C ILE A 732 -34.22 -88.69 -29.01
N ASP A 733 -34.63 -89.87 -29.45
CA ASP A 733 -35.30 -90.84 -28.60
C ASP A 733 -34.27 -91.73 -27.88
N TRP A 734 -33.95 -91.37 -26.64
CA TRP A 734 -33.00 -92.08 -25.79
C TRP A 734 -33.41 -93.54 -25.48
N ALA A 735 -34.68 -93.90 -25.70
CA ALA A 735 -35.16 -95.27 -25.53
C ALA A 735 -34.84 -96.18 -26.74
N SER A 736 -34.81 -95.63 -27.96
CA SER A 736 -34.69 -96.40 -29.21
C SER A 736 -33.45 -96.09 -30.07
N ILE A 737 -32.54 -95.24 -29.57
CA ILE A 737 -31.31 -94.86 -30.29
C ILE A 737 -30.45 -96.09 -30.70
N PRO A 738 -29.93 -96.12 -31.94
CA PRO A 738 -28.99 -97.14 -32.38
C PRO A 738 -27.64 -97.02 -31.67
N LYS A 739 -26.77 -98.02 -31.84
CA LYS A 739 -25.48 -98.09 -31.15
C LYS A 739 -24.60 -96.85 -31.43
N PRO A 740 -23.77 -96.43 -30.46
CA PRO A 740 -22.93 -95.24 -30.57
C PRO A 740 -21.95 -95.34 -31.74
N SER A 741 -21.97 -94.35 -32.65
CA SER A 741 -21.03 -94.23 -33.77
C SER A 741 -20.04 -93.08 -33.59
N GLY A 742 -20.38 -92.11 -32.74
CA GLY A 742 -19.59 -90.93 -32.43
C GLY A 742 -20.33 -90.05 -31.42
N VAL A 743 -19.68 -88.98 -30.96
CA VAL A 743 -20.28 -87.98 -30.07
C VAL A 743 -21.22 -87.06 -30.87
N HIS A 744 -22.38 -86.69 -30.32
CA HIS A 744 -23.30 -85.78 -31.00
C HIS A 744 -22.74 -84.35 -31.12
N ALA A 745 -23.22 -83.61 -32.13
CA ALA A 745 -22.76 -82.25 -32.46
C ALA A 745 -22.86 -81.25 -31.29
N PHE A 746 -23.89 -81.36 -30.44
CA PHE A 746 -24.11 -80.41 -29.34
C PHE A 746 -23.01 -80.43 -28.27
N ILE A 747 -22.33 -81.57 -28.06
CA ILE A 747 -21.18 -81.65 -27.13
C ILE A 747 -19.97 -80.91 -27.70
N TYR A 748 -19.72 -81.02 -29.01
CA TYR A 748 -18.66 -80.26 -29.66
C TYR A 748 -18.98 -78.76 -29.66
N GLU A 749 -20.24 -78.38 -29.91
CA GLU A 749 -20.69 -76.98 -29.85
C GLU A 749 -20.50 -76.39 -28.44
N ALA A 750 -20.86 -77.13 -27.39
CA ALA A 750 -20.65 -76.72 -26.01
C ALA A 750 -19.15 -76.58 -25.65
N LEU A 751 -18.32 -77.55 -26.07
CA LEU A 751 -16.88 -77.48 -25.83
C LEU A 751 -16.22 -76.36 -26.63
N LEU A 752 -16.60 -76.13 -27.88
CA LEU A 752 -16.09 -75.03 -28.70
C LEU A 752 -16.51 -73.66 -28.13
N SER A 753 -17.74 -73.53 -27.63
CA SER A 753 -18.18 -72.32 -26.91
C SER A 753 -17.32 -72.07 -25.65
N LEU A 754 -16.96 -73.12 -24.90
CA LEU A 754 -15.99 -73.00 -23.81
C LEU A 754 -14.59 -72.60 -24.30
N VAL A 755 -14.15 -73.07 -25.47
CA VAL A 755 -12.86 -72.67 -26.08
C VAL A 755 -12.88 -71.18 -26.42
N GLU A 756 -13.97 -70.69 -26.98
CA GLU A 756 -14.16 -69.27 -27.30
C GLU A 756 -14.08 -68.40 -26.04
N VAL A 757 -14.80 -68.79 -24.97
CA VAL A 757 -14.73 -68.10 -23.67
C VAL A 757 -13.31 -68.16 -23.10
N HIS A 758 -12.66 -69.32 -23.14
CA HIS A 758 -11.27 -69.46 -22.68
C HIS A 758 -10.32 -68.54 -23.48
N ALA A 759 -10.44 -68.50 -24.80
CA ALA A 759 -9.60 -67.66 -25.66
C ALA A 759 -9.81 -66.17 -25.36
N HIS A 760 -11.06 -65.75 -25.21
CA HIS A 760 -11.43 -64.38 -24.86
C HIS A 760 -10.85 -63.96 -23.51
N VAL A 761 -11.14 -64.71 -22.44
CA VAL A 761 -10.63 -64.42 -21.09
C VAL A 761 -9.12 -64.48 -21.03
N ARG A 762 -8.47 -65.43 -21.72
CA ARG A 762 -7.01 -65.53 -21.74
C ARG A 762 -6.33 -64.35 -22.42
N SER A 763 -6.97 -63.77 -23.43
CA SER A 763 -6.43 -62.60 -24.15
C SER A 763 -6.50 -61.31 -23.34
N ILE A 764 -7.52 -61.18 -22.47
CA ILE A 764 -7.78 -59.95 -21.69
C ILE A 764 -7.30 -60.09 -20.26
N ALA A 765 -7.69 -61.16 -19.57
CA ALA A 765 -7.58 -61.36 -18.13
C ALA A 765 -7.07 -62.78 -17.81
N LYS A 766 -5.83 -63.07 -18.20
CA LYS A 766 -5.18 -64.38 -17.98
C LYS A 766 -5.32 -64.95 -16.55
N PRO A 767 -5.24 -64.16 -15.46
CA PRO A 767 -5.41 -64.69 -14.10
C PRO A 767 -6.81 -65.26 -13.81
N LEU A 768 -7.85 -64.83 -14.54
CA LEU A 768 -9.23 -65.24 -14.30
C LEU A 768 -9.61 -66.54 -15.00
N VAL A 769 -8.83 -67.01 -15.98
CA VAL A 769 -9.15 -68.19 -16.82
C VAL A 769 -9.55 -69.41 -15.99
N THR A 770 -8.75 -69.77 -14.98
CA THR A 770 -9.04 -70.95 -14.16
C THR A 770 -10.34 -70.80 -13.38
N ARG A 771 -10.57 -69.62 -12.80
CA ARG A 771 -11.79 -69.32 -12.07
C ARG A 771 -13.01 -69.41 -12.99
N THR A 772 -12.98 -68.74 -14.14
CA THR A 772 -14.08 -68.70 -15.11
C THR A 772 -14.43 -70.07 -15.68
N ILE A 773 -13.44 -70.83 -16.14
CA ILE A 773 -13.72 -72.13 -16.76
C ILE A 773 -14.22 -73.12 -15.70
N THR A 774 -13.66 -73.12 -14.49
CA THR A 774 -14.13 -74.02 -13.42
C THR A 774 -15.61 -73.74 -13.08
N THR A 775 -16.00 -72.47 -12.94
CA THR A 775 -17.41 -72.12 -12.64
C THR A 775 -18.35 -72.45 -13.80
N LEU A 776 -17.93 -72.25 -15.05
CA LEU A 776 -18.75 -72.63 -16.20
C LEU A 776 -18.91 -74.15 -16.32
N VAL A 777 -17.88 -74.93 -15.97
CA VAL A 777 -17.95 -76.39 -15.93
C VAL A 777 -18.87 -76.87 -14.80
N ASP A 778 -18.85 -76.20 -13.64
CA ASP A 778 -19.78 -76.49 -12.55
C ASP A 778 -21.24 -76.28 -12.98
N ASP A 779 -21.55 -75.19 -13.69
CA ASP A 779 -22.90 -74.92 -14.20
C ASP A 779 -23.28 -75.87 -15.35
N LEU A 780 -22.33 -76.20 -16.22
CA LEU A 780 -22.53 -77.15 -17.32
C LEU A 780 -22.91 -78.53 -16.77
N THR A 781 -22.17 -79.03 -15.77
CA THR A 781 -22.46 -80.33 -15.13
C THR A 781 -23.80 -80.32 -14.39
N ALA A 782 -24.17 -79.20 -13.76
CA ALA A 782 -25.49 -79.04 -13.14
C ALA A 782 -26.63 -79.07 -14.18
N THR A 783 -26.49 -78.35 -15.29
CA THR A 783 -27.48 -78.35 -16.38
C THR A 783 -27.60 -79.73 -17.01
N THR A 784 -26.46 -80.41 -17.18
CA THR A 784 -26.41 -81.76 -17.73
C THR A 784 -27.16 -82.75 -16.84
N LEU A 785 -26.99 -82.67 -15.52
CA LEU A 785 -27.73 -83.49 -14.56
C LEU A 785 -29.23 -83.24 -14.62
N ASP A 786 -29.67 -81.98 -14.60
CA ASP A 786 -31.10 -81.63 -14.70
C ASP A 786 -31.71 -82.12 -16.03
N ALA A 787 -30.98 -82.00 -17.14
CA ALA A 787 -31.44 -82.50 -18.43
C ALA A 787 -31.59 -84.03 -18.44
N PHE A 788 -30.62 -84.79 -17.91
CA PHE A 788 -30.70 -86.26 -17.86
C PHE A 788 -31.75 -86.78 -16.88
N GLN A 789 -32.03 -86.07 -15.78
CA GLN A 789 -33.09 -86.43 -14.82
C GLN A 789 -34.49 -86.37 -15.43
N ARG A 790 -34.70 -85.53 -16.44
CA ARG A 790 -36.00 -85.38 -17.14
C ARG A 790 -36.27 -86.49 -18.16
N ILE A 791 -35.29 -87.34 -18.47
CA ILE A 791 -35.45 -88.45 -19.41
C ILE A 791 -36.05 -89.66 -18.68
N ALA A 792 -37.20 -90.15 -19.16
CA ALA A 792 -37.96 -91.20 -18.52
C ALA A 792 -37.33 -92.61 -18.60
N SER A 793 -36.65 -92.94 -19.70
CA SER A 793 -36.05 -94.27 -19.89
C SER A 793 -34.91 -94.27 -20.91
N PHE A 794 -33.87 -95.07 -20.65
CA PHE A 794 -32.76 -95.32 -21.57
C PHE A 794 -32.80 -96.74 -22.12
N GLY A 795 -32.61 -96.87 -23.44
CA GLY A 795 -32.23 -98.13 -24.08
C GLY A 795 -30.73 -98.39 -23.98
N MET A 796 -30.25 -99.57 -24.40
CA MET A 796 -28.81 -99.90 -24.37
C MET A 796 -27.97 -98.92 -25.20
N GLY A 797 -28.43 -98.54 -26.40
CA GLY A 797 -27.76 -97.56 -27.24
C GLY A 797 -27.72 -96.16 -26.60
N GLY A 798 -28.86 -95.70 -26.05
CA GLY A 798 -28.95 -94.41 -25.37
C GLY A 798 -28.08 -94.31 -24.12
N MET A 799 -28.03 -95.35 -23.29
CA MET A 799 -27.15 -95.41 -22.11
C MET A 799 -25.66 -95.33 -22.52
N LEU A 800 -25.24 -96.13 -23.51
CA LEU A 800 -23.86 -96.15 -23.98
C LEU A 800 -23.46 -94.83 -24.65
N GLN A 801 -24.37 -94.20 -25.40
CA GLN A 801 -24.17 -92.89 -26.02
C GLN A 801 -24.03 -91.78 -24.96
N ALA A 802 -24.95 -91.72 -23.99
CA ALA A 802 -24.86 -90.74 -22.90
C ALA A 802 -23.57 -90.91 -22.09
N THR A 803 -23.18 -92.17 -21.80
CA THR A 803 -21.93 -92.46 -21.10
C THR A 803 -20.71 -92.03 -21.91
N LEU A 804 -20.68 -92.27 -23.23
CA LEU A 804 -19.61 -91.82 -24.11
C LEU A 804 -19.45 -90.30 -24.08
N GLU A 805 -20.55 -89.57 -24.15
CA GLU A 805 -20.57 -88.10 -24.23
C GLU A 805 -20.14 -87.43 -22.93
N ILE A 806 -20.63 -87.94 -21.80
CA ILE A 806 -20.25 -87.45 -20.48
C ILE A 806 -18.80 -87.79 -20.16
N GLU A 807 -18.34 -88.98 -20.53
CA GLU A 807 -16.94 -89.35 -20.36
C GLU A 807 -16.02 -88.53 -21.27
N PHE A 808 -16.45 -88.20 -22.49
CA PHE A 808 -15.72 -87.30 -23.37
C PHE A 808 -15.62 -85.89 -22.80
N LEU A 809 -16.71 -85.35 -22.26
CA LEU A 809 -16.75 -84.06 -21.57
C LEU A 809 -15.82 -84.05 -20.34
N HIS A 810 -15.95 -85.07 -19.49
CA HIS A 810 -15.16 -85.25 -18.27
C HIS A 810 -13.65 -85.30 -18.58
N GLN A 811 -13.23 -86.17 -19.50
CA GLN A 811 -11.81 -86.31 -19.82
C GLN A 811 -11.20 -85.09 -20.52
N THR A 812 -12.01 -84.36 -21.31
CA THR A 812 -11.55 -83.15 -22.00
C THR A 812 -11.37 -81.98 -21.03
N LEU A 813 -12.24 -81.86 -20.04
CA LEU A 813 -12.26 -80.77 -19.06
C LEU A 813 -11.59 -81.10 -17.72
N ALA A 814 -10.93 -82.26 -17.59
CA ALA A 814 -10.34 -82.77 -16.36
C ALA A 814 -9.41 -81.80 -15.59
N ALA A 815 -8.86 -80.78 -16.25
CA ALA A 815 -8.04 -79.76 -15.60
C ALA A 815 -8.85 -78.72 -14.78
N TYR A 816 -10.14 -78.58 -15.06
CA TYR A 816 -11.03 -77.55 -14.52
C TYR A 816 -12.26 -78.13 -13.80
N ILE A 817 -12.30 -79.44 -13.57
CA ILE A 817 -13.39 -80.06 -12.82
C ILE A 817 -13.18 -79.81 -11.33
N SER A 818 -14.16 -79.16 -10.71
CA SER A 818 -14.20 -78.99 -9.26
C SER A 818 -14.66 -80.29 -8.57
N PRO A 819 -14.39 -80.46 -7.26
CA PRO A 819 -14.94 -81.58 -6.50
C PRO A 819 -16.47 -81.66 -6.55
N GLN A 820 -17.17 -80.52 -6.67
CA GLN A 820 -18.63 -80.48 -6.78
C GLN A 820 -19.10 -80.95 -8.16
N ALA A 821 -18.43 -80.51 -9.24
CA ALA A 821 -18.69 -81.02 -10.58
C ALA A 821 -18.44 -82.53 -10.67
N GLU A 822 -17.38 -83.04 -10.04
CA GLU A 822 -17.10 -84.48 -10.01
C GLU A 822 -18.22 -85.27 -9.33
N GLN A 823 -18.79 -84.75 -8.23
CA GLN A 823 -19.94 -85.35 -7.58
C GLN A 823 -21.19 -85.32 -8.47
N ARG A 824 -21.50 -84.18 -9.11
CA ARG A 824 -22.63 -84.08 -10.04
C ARG A 824 -22.49 -85.04 -11.21
N LEU A 825 -21.28 -85.22 -11.74
CA LEU A 825 -21.01 -86.21 -12.79
C LEU A 825 -21.28 -87.64 -12.30
N LYS A 826 -20.93 -87.98 -11.06
CA LYS A 826 -21.31 -89.26 -10.45
C LYS A 826 -22.82 -89.44 -10.38
N ASP A 827 -23.54 -88.41 -9.94
CA ASP A 827 -25.00 -88.42 -9.89
C ASP A 827 -25.63 -88.58 -11.30
N VAL A 828 -25.00 -88.04 -12.35
CA VAL A 828 -25.40 -88.27 -13.75
C VAL A 828 -25.28 -89.75 -14.12
N TYR A 829 -24.15 -90.40 -13.83
CA TYR A 829 -23.98 -91.83 -14.12
C TYR A 829 -24.99 -92.68 -13.34
N GLU A 830 -25.28 -92.33 -12.08
CA GLU A 830 -26.31 -93.00 -11.28
C GLU A 830 -27.70 -92.85 -11.89
N THR A 831 -28.07 -91.63 -12.31
CA THR A 831 -29.36 -91.32 -12.96
C THR A 831 -29.54 -92.12 -14.26
N ILE A 832 -28.50 -92.15 -15.10
CA ILE A 832 -28.49 -92.93 -16.35
C ILE A 832 -28.65 -94.43 -16.04
N SER A 833 -27.98 -94.95 -15.01
CA SER A 833 -28.04 -96.36 -14.64
C SER A 833 -29.41 -96.77 -14.05
N HIS A 834 -30.06 -95.86 -13.31
CA HIS A 834 -31.38 -96.08 -12.71
C HIS A 834 -32.48 -96.13 -13.77
N ASN A 835 -32.42 -95.22 -14.75
CA ASN A 835 -33.42 -95.11 -15.80
C ASN A 835 -33.17 -96.08 -16.98
N TYR A 836 -32.14 -96.93 -16.90
CA TYR A 836 -31.81 -97.93 -17.93
C TYR A 836 -32.67 -99.20 -17.81
N VAL A 837 -33.38 -99.52 -18.90
CA VAL A 837 -34.23 -100.72 -18.98
C VAL A 837 -33.38 -101.93 -19.43
N ARG A 838 -33.03 -102.81 -18.49
CA ARG A 838 -32.24 -104.04 -18.75
C ARG A 838 -33.06 -105.12 -19.45
N THR A 839 -32.53 -105.67 -20.55
CA THR A 839 -33.05 -106.89 -21.21
C THR A 839 -32.13 -108.10 -20.92
N SER A 840 -32.68 -109.31 -20.78
CA SER A 840 -31.92 -110.52 -20.35
C SER A 840 -30.78 -110.99 -21.27
N ARG A 841 -30.62 -110.40 -22.47
CA ARG A 841 -29.54 -110.71 -23.43
C ARG A 841 -28.31 -109.78 -23.31
N ASP A 842 -28.35 -108.83 -22.38
CA ASP A 842 -27.52 -107.63 -22.48
C ASP A 842 -26.13 -107.73 -21.81
N LYS A 843 -25.86 -108.70 -20.93
CA LYS A 843 -24.64 -108.70 -20.09
C LYS A 843 -23.33 -108.90 -20.86
N ASP A 844 -23.24 -109.92 -21.71
CA ASP A 844 -22.00 -110.21 -22.47
C ASP A 844 -21.82 -109.22 -23.62
N THR A 845 -22.92 -108.75 -24.21
CA THR A 845 -22.92 -107.69 -25.22
C THR A 845 -22.52 -106.33 -24.64
N LEU A 846 -22.91 -106.03 -23.39
CA LEU A 846 -22.58 -104.76 -22.74
C LEU A 846 -21.07 -104.59 -22.55
N ASN A 847 -20.36 -105.64 -22.11
CA ASN A 847 -18.90 -105.56 -21.90
C ASN A 847 -18.15 -105.34 -23.23
N ALA A 848 -18.57 -106.02 -24.30
CA ALA A 848 -17.98 -105.84 -25.63
C ALA A 848 -18.26 -104.44 -26.20
N GLU A 849 -19.47 -103.91 -26.01
CA GLU A 849 -19.85 -102.58 -26.49
C GLU A 849 -19.23 -101.46 -25.64
N LEU A 850 -19.02 -101.65 -24.33
CA LEU A 850 -18.26 -100.71 -23.49
C LEU A 850 -16.79 -100.59 -23.95
N GLU A 851 -16.16 -101.70 -24.33
CA GLU A 851 -14.81 -101.66 -24.88
C GLU A 851 -14.77 -100.95 -26.25
N ARG A 852 -15.82 -101.12 -27.05
CA ARG A 852 -16.00 -100.38 -28.32
C ARG A 852 -16.18 -98.88 -28.09
N VAL A 853 -16.97 -98.48 -27.09
CA VAL A 853 -17.15 -97.09 -26.66
C VAL A 853 -15.82 -96.48 -26.21
N LYS A 854 -14.98 -97.21 -25.45
CA LYS A 854 -13.63 -96.74 -25.08
C LYS A 854 -12.74 -96.51 -26.30
N GLN A 855 -12.79 -97.41 -27.30
CA GLN A 855 -12.03 -97.23 -28.54
C GLN A 855 -12.48 -95.98 -29.32
N ILE A 856 -13.80 -95.77 -29.42
CA ILE A 856 -14.39 -94.57 -30.04
C ILE A 856 -13.94 -93.32 -29.27
N LEU A 857 -14.02 -93.33 -27.93
CA LEU A 857 -13.58 -92.21 -27.08
C LEU A 857 -12.11 -91.84 -27.31
N VAL A 858 -11.22 -92.83 -27.33
CA VAL A 858 -9.78 -92.63 -27.57
C VAL A 858 -9.53 -92.08 -28.98
N HIS A 859 -10.26 -92.58 -29.99
CA HIS A 859 -10.15 -92.10 -31.36
C HIS A 859 -10.63 -90.65 -31.47
N THR A 860 -11.82 -90.34 -30.96
CA THR A 860 -12.41 -89.00 -30.95
C THR A 860 -11.49 -88.00 -30.26
N ARG A 861 -10.99 -88.31 -29.06
CA ARG A 861 -10.07 -87.44 -28.31
C ARG A 861 -8.73 -87.21 -29.03
N LYS A 862 -8.25 -88.18 -29.81
CA LYS A 862 -7.05 -88.00 -30.65
C LYS A 862 -7.34 -87.08 -31.84
N SER A 863 -8.51 -87.23 -32.47
CA SER A 863 -8.90 -86.41 -33.63
C SER A 863 -9.13 -84.94 -33.25
N THR A 864 -9.74 -84.66 -32.10
CA THR A 864 -10.05 -83.30 -31.62
C THR A 864 -8.99 -82.74 -30.65
N ALA A 865 -7.83 -83.39 -30.55
CA ALA A 865 -6.78 -83.03 -29.61
C ALA A 865 -6.23 -81.61 -29.79
N LEU A 866 -6.24 -81.09 -31.03
CA LEU A 866 -5.77 -79.75 -31.36
C LEU A 866 -6.80 -78.67 -30.99
N GLU A 867 -8.08 -78.95 -31.21
CA GLU A 867 -9.18 -78.02 -30.95
C GLU A 867 -9.32 -77.72 -29.45
N PHE A 868 -9.17 -78.76 -28.61
CA PHE A 868 -9.32 -78.66 -27.15
C PHE A 868 -7.99 -78.58 -26.40
N LEU A 869 -6.91 -78.22 -27.10
CA LEU A 869 -5.57 -78.15 -26.51
C LEU A 869 -5.50 -77.15 -25.33
N CYS A 870 -6.32 -76.10 -25.38
CA CYS A 870 -6.40 -75.10 -24.33
C CYS A 870 -6.80 -75.65 -22.95
N PHE A 871 -7.54 -76.76 -22.89
CA PHE A 871 -7.99 -77.34 -21.62
C PHE A 871 -6.98 -78.28 -20.98
N ARG A 872 -5.85 -78.57 -21.66
CA ARG A 872 -4.80 -79.41 -21.09
C ARG A 872 -4.00 -78.63 -20.07
N LYS A 873 -3.66 -79.28 -18.95
CA LYS A 873 -2.72 -78.71 -17.97
C LYS A 873 -1.42 -78.34 -18.67
N ASN A 874 -1.03 -77.06 -18.59
CA ASN A 874 0.31 -76.66 -18.97
C ASN A 874 1.30 -77.45 -18.10
N ARG A 875 2.22 -78.18 -18.74
CA ARG A 875 3.42 -78.68 -18.07
C ARG A 875 4.20 -77.45 -17.62
N VAL A 876 4.02 -77.03 -16.37
CA VAL A 876 4.89 -76.04 -15.74
C VAL A 876 6.28 -76.68 -15.73
N ALA A 877 7.18 -76.19 -16.57
CA ALA A 877 8.59 -76.53 -16.46
C ALA A 877 9.03 -76.10 -15.05
N PRO A 878 9.70 -76.97 -14.27
CA PRO A 878 10.23 -76.56 -12.97
C PRO A 878 11.13 -75.35 -13.18
N PRO A 879 11.14 -74.38 -12.24
CA PRO A 879 12.00 -73.23 -12.33
C PRO A 879 13.44 -73.72 -12.49
N LYS A 880 14.12 -73.29 -13.56
CA LYS A 880 15.56 -73.46 -13.67
C LYS A 880 16.15 -72.66 -12.52
N ASP A 881 16.65 -73.36 -11.50
CA ASP A 881 17.52 -72.78 -10.49
C ASP A 881 18.61 -71.98 -11.20
N LYS A 882 18.52 -70.66 -11.11
CA LYS A 882 19.64 -69.79 -11.45
C LYS A 882 20.69 -70.05 -10.38
N ALA A 883 21.69 -70.84 -10.75
CA ALA A 883 22.94 -70.92 -10.04
C ALA A 883 23.43 -69.50 -9.75
N SER A 884 23.66 -69.25 -8.47
CA SER A 884 24.46 -68.15 -7.96
C SER A 884 25.83 -68.17 -8.63
N ASP A 885 26.14 -67.12 -9.37
CA ASP A 885 27.53 -66.73 -9.64
C ASP A 885 27.61 -65.20 -9.63
N GLN A 886 28.28 -64.72 -8.55
CA GLN A 886 28.99 -63.45 -8.33
C GLN A 886 28.24 -62.12 -8.39
#